data_AF-A0A2J5HF42-F1
#
_entry.id   AF-A0A2J5HF42-F1
#
_cell.length_a   1.000
_cell.length_b   1.000
_cell.length_c   1.000
_cell.angle_alpha   90.00
_cell.angle_beta   90.00
_cell.angle_gamma   90.00
#
_symmetry.space_group_name_H-M   'P 1'
#
loop_
_entity.id
_entity.type
_entity.pdbx_description
1 polymer ?
#
loop_
_entity_poly.entity_id
_entity_poly.type
_entity_poly.pdbx_seq_one_letter_code
_entity_poly.pdbx_strand_id
1 'polypeptide(L)'
;MSDEVYEGAIGIDLGTTYSCVANYEGTNVEIIANEQGSYTTPSFVSFTDKERLIGEAAKNQAAMNPKNTVFDIKRLIGRRFEDPVVKKDVESWPFKVVDQGGNPIVEVDYLGETKTFSPQEISSMVLMKMKEVAETKLGKKVEKAVITVPAYFNDNQRQATKDAGAIAGLNVLRIINEPTAAAIAYGLGSGKSDKERNVLIYDLGGGTFDVSLLNIQGGVFTVKATAGDTHLGGQDFDTNLLDHFKKEFQRKTGKDLSGDPRALRRLRTACERAKRTLSNATQTTVEIDSLFDGEDFNSSLTRARFEDLNAKSFSGTLDPVQQVLKDSGLEKKQVDEIVLVGGSTRIPRIQKLLSDFFDGKKLEKSINPDEAVAYGAAVQAGILSGKATSAETQDLLLLDVVPLSLGVAMEGNIFAPVVARGQTVPTIKKRTFTTVVDNQTTVQFPVYQGERTNCADNTSLGEFTLAPIPPMRAGEAALECVFEVDVNGILKVTATEKSSGRTANITISNAVGKLSTGEIEQMIDDAAKFKSSDEAFTKKFESRQQLESYISRVEEIVSDPGMSMKLKRGNKEKIESALSDAMAQLEIEDSSPEDLKKKELALKRLITKAMATRGFTSSHILYKKKDKAKKQPDAGPASSPNPGASSEDPYDLSKLQDGITTALSQLKDDLAKNRVGGRFNTESIETLRVKPHKGSKDSVKLGELAQVVPKGGRMVTVLASEEDHVKAIASTIVSSNLSLTPQPDAHNALQLNIPIPPPTKESRDHAVGLAKAAMDKANSSIRDSRGALHKRLQDMQKKKLARPDDVRKAHEHMDKLVEKSHKDVKDLFETARKALERV
;
A
#
# COMPACT_ATOMS: atom_id res chain seq x y z
N MET A 1 -10.96 11.80 -12.02
CA MET A 1 -9.49 11.86 -11.80
C MET A 1 -8.83 12.00 -13.17
N SER A 2 -7.50 12.17 -13.25
CA SER A 2 -6.80 11.98 -14.52
C SER A 2 -6.73 10.47 -14.85
N ASP A 3 -6.71 10.10 -16.12
CA ASP A 3 -6.45 8.70 -16.54
C ASP A 3 -4.96 8.32 -16.39
N GLU A 4 -4.12 9.22 -15.85
CA GLU A 4 -2.71 8.96 -15.59
C GLU A 4 -2.54 7.98 -14.42
N VAL A 5 -1.85 6.88 -14.69
CA VAL A 5 -1.47 5.88 -13.67
C VAL A 5 -0.22 6.34 -12.93
N TYR A 6 -0.21 6.14 -11.61
CA TYR A 6 0.96 6.32 -10.76
C TYR A 6 1.95 5.17 -11.00
N GLU A 7 3.13 5.48 -11.53
CA GLU A 7 4.16 4.49 -11.85
C GLU A 7 4.72 3.78 -10.60
N GLY A 8 4.68 4.46 -9.45
CA GLY A 8 5.20 3.98 -8.16
C GLY A 8 4.29 2.95 -7.48
N ALA A 9 4.47 2.75 -6.17
CA ALA A 9 3.63 1.89 -5.35
C ALA A 9 3.47 2.48 -3.95
N ILE A 10 2.30 2.25 -3.33
CA ILE A 10 1.98 2.72 -1.97
C ILE A 10 2.26 1.64 -0.91
N GLY A 11 2.57 2.07 0.31
CA GLY A 11 2.59 1.19 1.49
C GLY A 11 1.26 1.30 2.23
N ILE A 12 0.62 0.17 2.51
CA ILE A 12 -0.63 0.12 3.27
C ILE A 12 -0.43 -0.76 4.50
N ASP A 13 -0.63 -0.15 5.68
CA ASP A 13 -0.89 -0.89 6.90
C ASP A 13 -2.37 -1.26 6.99
N LEU A 14 -2.68 -2.54 6.84
CA LEU A 14 -4.03 -3.07 6.99
C LEU A 14 -4.23 -3.58 8.42
N GLY A 15 -4.25 -2.70 9.42
CA GLY A 15 -4.46 -3.09 10.82
C GLY A 15 -5.86 -3.66 11.13
N THR A 16 -6.05 -4.20 12.34
CA THR A 16 -7.35 -4.82 12.74
C THR A 16 -8.43 -3.77 13.02
N THR A 17 -8.07 -2.64 13.63
CA THR A 17 -9.01 -1.60 14.08
C THR A 17 -8.87 -0.31 13.27
N TYR A 18 -7.66 -0.04 12.78
CA TYR A 18 -7.28 1.12 12.00
C TYR A 18 -6.33 0.68 10.90
N SER A 19 -6.41 1.34 9.74
CA SER A 19 -5.52 1.17 8.60
C SER A 19 -4.88 2.51 8.25
N CYS A 20 -3.66 2.47 7.74
CA CYS A 20 -2.85 3.65 7.45
C CYS A 20 -2.20 3.50 6.07
N VAL A 21 -2.09 4.57 5.30
CA VAL A 21 -1.49 4.55 3.95
C VAL A 21 -0.42 5.61 3.82
N ALA A 22 0.68 5.24 3.18
CA ALA A 22 1.86 6.07 3.01
C ALA A 22 2.50 5.89 1.63
N ASN A 23 3.24 6.89 1.18
CA ASN A 23 3.96 6.88 -0.09
C ASN A 23 5.43 7.28 0.08
N TYR A 24 6.33 6.80 -0.79
CA TYR A 24 7.74 7.14 -0.77
C TYR A 24 8.26 7.48 -2.17
N GLU A 25 8.56 8.77 -2.40
CA GLU A 25 9.03 9.28 -3.70
C GLU A 25 10.56 9.46 -3.76
N GLY A 26 11.31 8.74 -2.93
CA GLY A 26 12.78 8.68 -3.00
C GLY A 26 13.55 9.62 -2.08
N THR A 27 12.89 10.46 -1.27
CA THR A 27 13.57 11.26 -0.23
C THR A 27 12.92 11.08 1.14
N ASN A 28 11.65 11.45 1.27
CA ASN A 28 10.86 11.31 2.48
C ASN A 28 9.67 10.38 2.27
N VAL A 29 9.25 9.69 3.33
CA VAL A 29 7.94 9.03 3.37
C VAL A 29 6.89 10.06 3.76
N GLU A 30 5.76 10.07 3.06
CA GLU A 30 4.58 10.85 3.43
C GLU A 30 3.48 9.90 3.91
N ILE A 31 3.04 10.06 5.17
CA ILE A 31 1.80 9.44 5.67
C ILE A 31 0.63 10.28 5.15
N ILE A 32 -0.35 9.65 4.50
CA ILE A 32 -1.41 10.34 3.79
C ILE A 32 -2.66 10.42 4.66
N ALA A 33 -3.12 11.65 4.94
CA ALA A 33 -4.37 11.88 5.63
C ALA A 33 -5.59 11.60 4.71
N ASN A 34 -6.63 11.00 5.28
CA ASN A 34 -7.93 10.80 4.63
C ASN A 34 -8.72 12.12 4.49
N GLU A 35 -9.92 12.06 3.90
CA GLU A 35 -10.79 13.21 3.67
C GLU A 35 -11.24 13.96 4.94
N GLN A 36 -11.09 13.36 6.12
CA GLN A 36 -11.37 14.00 7.42
C GLN A 36 -10.09 14.59 8.07
N GLY A 37 -8.94 14.51 7.40
CA GLY A 37 -7.65 14.96 7.92
C GLY A 37 -6.98 13.99 8.91
N SER A 38 -7.46 12.75 9.01
CA SER A 38 -6.85 11.72 9.87
C SER A 38 -5.86 10.86 9.09
N TYR A 39 -4.67 10.63 9.66
CA TYR A 39 -3.64 9.74 9.09
C TYR A 39 -3.99 8.25 9.22
N THR A 40 -4.92 7.90 10.12
CA THR A 40 -5.45 6.54 10.26
C THR A 40 -6.95 6.52 9.99
N THR A 41 -7.44 5.46 9.35
CA THR A 41 -8.85 5.27 9.02
C THR A 41 -9.35 3.99 9.69
N PRO A 42 -10.51 3.98 10.37
CA PRO A 42 -11.03 2.76 10.99
C PRO A 42 -11.21 1.63 9.98
N SER A 43 -10.88 0.40 10.38
CA SER A 43 -11.09 -0.81 9.59
C SER A 43 -12.54 -1.31 9.72
N PHE A 44 -13.48 -0.42 9.37
CA PHE A 44 -14.93 -0.60 9.49
C PHE A 44 -15.57 -0.47 8.10
N VAL A 45 -16.52 -1.36 7.81
CA VAL A 45 -17.36 -1.34 6.60
C VAL A 45 -18.81 -1.48 7.04
N SER A 46 -19.70 -0.60 6.59
CA SER A 46 -21.13 -0.69 6.90
C SER A 46 -21.97 -0.64 5.64
N PHE A 47 -22.95 -1.53 5.57
CA PHE A 47 -23.89 -1.64 4.46
C PHE A 47 -25.22 -0.99 4.83
N THR A 48 -25.84 -0.29 3.87
CA THR A 48 -27.17 0.32 4.04
C THR A 48 -28.11 -0.13 2.91
N ASP A 49 -29.33 0.39 2.93
CA ASP A 49 -30.30 0.30 1.83
C ASP A 49 -29.82 1.00 0.54
N LYS A 50 -28.81 1.87 0.62
CA LYS A 50 -28.44 2.82 -0.45
C LYS A 50 -26.96 2.76 -0.87
N GLU A 51 -26.03 2.53 0.05
CA GLU A 51 -24.59 2.67 -0.20
C GLU A 51 -23.73 1.80 0.75
N ARG A 52 -22.42 1.76 0.49
CA ARG A 52 -21.43 1.22 1.44
C ARG A 52 -20.64 2.36 2.06
N LEU A 53 -20.63 2.42 3.39
CA LEU A 53 -19.80 3.36 4.14
C LEU A 53 -18.55 2.62 4.64
N ILE A 54 -17.39 3.29 4.58
CA ILE A 54 -16.09 2.73 4.96
C ILE A 54 -15.35 3.74 5.83
N GLY A 55 -14.62 3.28 6.84
CA GLY A 55 -13.86 4.16 7.74
C GLY A 55 -14.72 4.82 8.81
N GLU A 56 -14.47 6.11 9.08
CA GLU A 56 -15.16 6.86 10.14
C GLU A 56 -16.68 6.95 9.90
N ALA A 57 -17.13 7.01 8.64
CA ALA A 57 -18.55 6.99 8.31
C ALA A 57 -19.25 5.70 8.79
N ALA A 58 -18.58 4.55 8.63
CA ALA A 58 -19.06 3.26 9.15
C ALA A 58 -18.95 3.20 10.69
N LYS A 59 -17.82 3.62 11.28
CA LYS A 59 -17.61 3.62 12.73
C LYS A 59 -18.66 4.47 13.47
N ASN A 60 -19.02 5.63 12.91
CA ASN A 60 -19.98 6.56 13.51
C ASN A 60 -21.42 5.99 13.54
N GLN A 61 -21.87 5.30 12.49
CA GLN A 61 -23.21 4.69 12.46
C GLN A 61 -23.33 3.35 13.19
N ALA A 62 -22.21 2.75 13.65
CA ALA A 62 -22.17 1.38 14.16
C ALA A 62 -23.18 1.09 15.29
N ALA A 63 -23.55 2.08 16.10
CA ALA A 63 -24.55 1.93 17.15
C ALA A 63 -26.01 2.00 16.65
N MET A 64 -26.24 2.58 15.46
CA MET A 64 -27.56 2.64 14.81
C MET A 64 -27.80 1.43 13.90
N ASN A 65 -26.75 0.94 13.24
CA ASN A 65 -26.79 -0.17 12.28
C ASN A 65 -25.86 -1.35 12.68
N PRO A 66 -25.94 -1.87 13.92
CA PRO A 66 -24.93 -2.78 14.45
C PRO A 66 -24.83 -4.12 13.70
N LYS A 67 -25.92 -4.59 13.07
CA LYS A 67 -25.94 -5.87 12.34
C LYS A 67 -25.24 -5.81 10.98
N ASN A 68 -25.25 -4.64 10.33
CA ASN A 68 -24.67 -4.46 9.00
C ASN A 68 -23.38 -3.62 9.03
N THR A 69 -22.87 -3.26 10.22
CA THR A 69 -21.53 -2.67 10.40
C THR A 69 -20.53 -3.76 10.79
N VAL A 70 -19.69 -4.13 9.84
CA VAL A 70 -18.61 -5.13 9.96
C VAL A 70 -17.33 -4.43 10.42
N PHE A 71 -16.63 -5.04 11.37
CA PHE A 71 -15.36 -4.59 11.92
C PHE A 71 -14.57 -5.80 12.43
N ASP A 72 -13.31 -5.61 12.82
CA ASP A 72 -12.40 -6.65 13.31
C ASP A 72 -12.13 -7.81 12.33
N ILE A 73 -12.48 -7.66 11.05
CA ILE A 73 -12.45 -8.73 10.03
C ILE A 73 -11.06 -9.40 9.85
N LYS A 74 -9.98 -8.69 10.20
CA LYS A 74 -8.62 -9.24 10.22
C LYS A 74 -8.44 -10.37 11.25
N ARG A 75 -9.33 -10.51 12.23
CA ARG A 75 -9.42 -11.69 13.10
C ARG A 75 -10.07 -12.91 12.43
N LEU A 76 -10.86 -12.70 11.36
CA LEU A 76 -11.60 -13.73 10.63
C LEU A 76 -10.89 -14.20 9.35
N ILE A 77 -10.13 -13.31 8.70
CA ILE A 77 -9.44 -13.58 7.43
C ILE A 77 -8.50 -14.79 7.53
N GLY A 78 -8.60 -15.71 6.56
CA GLY A 78 -7.78 -16.93 6.48
C GLY A 78 -8.00 -17.99 7.56
N ARG A 79 -9.08 -17.90 8.36
CA ARG A 79 -9.44 -18.87 9.41
C ARG A 79 -10.60 -19.78 8.99
N ARG A 80 -10.76 -20.93 9.64
CA ARG A 80 -11.92 -21.83 9.47
C ARG A 80 -13.08 -21.38 10.35
N PHE A 81 -14.32 -21.63 9.93
CA PHE A 81 -15.50 -21.34 10.76
C PHE A 81 -15.53 -22.18 12.05
N GLU A 82 -14.94 -23.37 12.03
CA GLU A 82 -14.77 -24.27 13.17
C GLU A 82 -13.55 -23.97 14.06
N ASP A 83 -12.73 -22.95 13.73
CA ASP A 83 -11.62 -22.56 14.62
C ASP A 83 -12.18 -22.06 15.96
N PRO A 84 -11.70 -22.54 17.13
CA PRO A 84 -12.27 -22.15 18.43
C PRO A 84 -12.24 -20.64 18.72
N VAL A 85 -11.25 -19.93 18.16
CA VAL A 85 -11.18 -18.46 18.24
C VAL A 85 -12.28 -17.78 17.42
N VAL A 86 -12.63 -18.33 16.24
CA VAL A 86 -13.71 -17.81 15.40
C VAL A 86 -15.06 -18.03 16.08
N LYS A 87 -15.32 -19.23 16.62
CA LYS A 87 -16.56 -19.51 17.37
C LYS A 87 -16.79 -18.50 18.51
N LYS A 88 -15.75 -18.26 19.30
CA LYS A 88 -15.78 -17.30 20.41
C LYS A 88 -16.00 -15.86 19.95
N ASP A 89 -15.36 -15.44 18.87
CA ASP A 89 -15.53 -14.08 18.32
C ASP A 89 -16.95 -13.88 17.78
N VAL A 90 -17.51 -14.88 17.08
CA VAL A 90 -18.87 -14.86 16.51
C VAL A 90 -19.96 -14.72 17.59
N GLU A 91 -19.76 -15.28 18.79
CA GLU A 91 -20.64 -15.05 19.95
C GLU A 91 -20.63 -13.58 20.44
N SER A 92 -19.59 -12.81 20.10
CA SER A 92 -19.35 -11.45 20.59
C SER A 92 -19.64 -10.34 19.58
N TRP A 93 -19.75 -10.69 18.29
CA TRP A 93 -19.99 -9.77 17.19
C TRP A 93 -21.49 -9.49 16.96
N PRO A 94 -21.87 -8.26 16.58
CA PRO A 94 -23.26 -7.89 16.32
C PRO A 94 -23.73 -8.24 14.89
N PHE A 95 -22.79 -8.45 13.96
CA PHE A 95 -23.03 -8.89 12.59
C PHE A 95 -23.00 -10.42 12.51
N LYS A 96 -23.71 -10.99 11.54
CA LYS A 96 -23.84 -12.44 11.41
C LYS A 96 -22.65 -13.02 10.62
N VAL A 97 -22.14 -14.16 11.08
CA VAL A 97 -21.16 -14.97 10.35
C VAL A 97 -21.75 -16.37 10.16
N VAL A 98 -21.67 -16.89 8.95
CA VAL A 98 -22.18 -18.21 8.54
C VAL A 98 -21.05 -19.10 8.02
N ASP A 99 -21.26 -20.41 8.04
CA ASP A 99 -20.36 -21.37 7.40
C ASP A 99 -20.68 -21.52 5.91
N GLN A 100 -19.68 -21.38 5.05
CA GLN A 100 -19.76 -21.74 3.65
C GLN A 100 -18.56 -22.63 3.29
N GLY A 101 -18.78 -23.95 3.33
CA GLY A 101 -17.75 -24.94 2.98
C GLY A 101 -16.55 -25.00 3.94
N GLY A 102 -16.76 -24.67 5.22
CA GLY A 102 -15.73 -24.56 6.25
C GLY A 102 -15.10 -23.16 6.36
N ASN A 103 -15.45 -22.22 5.47
CA ASN A 103 -15.01 -20.83 5.52
C ASN A 103 -16.04 -19.96 6.26
N PRO A 104 -15.60 -19.04 7.14
CA PRO A 104 -16.47 -18.06 7.77
C PRO A 104 -16.80 -16.93 6.79
N ILE A 105 -18.08 -16.74 6.51
CA ILE A 105 -18.61 -15.73 5.58
C ILE A 105 -19.50 -14.75 6.35
N VAL A 106 -19.37 -13.46 6.10
CA VAL A 106 -20.17 -12.42 6.75
C VAL A 106 -21.48 -12.24 5.99
N GLU A 107 -22.62 -12.23 6.70
CA GLU A 107 -23.95 -12.01 6.13
C GLU A 107 -24.51 -10.66 6.62
N VAL A 108 -24.95 -9.83 5.67
CA VAL A 108 -25.47 -8.46 5.90
C VAL A 108 -26.62 -8.15 4.96
N ASP A 109 -27.49 -7.23 5.35
CA ASP A 109 -28.49 -6.64 4.45
C ASP A 109 -27.88 -5.44 3.71
N TYR A 110 -27.87 -5.48 2.37
CA TYR A 110 -27.31 -4.45 1.51
C TYR A 110 -28.19 -4.25 0.25
N LEU A 111 -28.57 -3.02 -0.04
CA LEU A 111 -29.50 -2.67 -1.14
C LEU A 111 -30.88 -3.37 -1.03
N GLY A 112 -31.34 -3.64 0.19
CA GLY A 112 -32.61 -4.33 0.46
C GLY A 112 -32.57 -5.86 0.28
N GLU A 113 -31.40 -6.42 -0.01
CA GLU A 113 -31.17 -7.86 -0.18
C GLU A 113 -30.17 -8.36 0.86
N THR A 114 -30.37 -9.57 1.40
CA THR A 114 -29.35 -10.23 2.22
C THR A 114 -28.21 -10.71 1.31
N LYS A 115 -26.98 -10.25 1.58
CA LYS A 115 -25.77 -10.59 0.82
C LYS A 115 -24.71 -11.21 1.74
N THR A 116 -23.87 -12.02 1.14
CA THR A 116 -22.75 -12.69 1.79
C THR A 116 -21.42 -12.19 1.24
N PHE A 117 -20.46 -11.94 2.12
CA PHE A 117 -19.12 -11.46 1.77
C PHE A 117 -18.04 -12.26 2.50
N SER A 118 -17.01 -12.66 1.76
CA SER A 118 -15.80 -13.23 2.35
C SER A 118 -15.03 -12.19 3.17
N PRO A 119 -14.21 -12.62 4.15
CA PRO A 119 -13.28 -11.74 4.85
C PRO A 119 -12.32 -10.99 3.91
N GLN A 120 -11.99 -11.60 2.76
CA GLN A 120 -11.17 -11.01 1.71
C GLN A 120 -11.88 -9.82 1.04
N GLU A 121 -13.17 -9.93 0.72
CA GLU A 121 -13.95 -8.83 0.14
C GLU A 121 -14.16 -7.67 1.11
N ILE A 122 -14.50 -7.94 2.38
CA ILE A 122 -14.62 -6.87 3.38
C ILE A 122 -13.26 -6.16 3.59
N SER A 123 -12.15 -6.92 3.58
CA SER A 123 -10.80 -6.35 3.66
C SER A 123 -10.42 -5.58 2.40
N SER A 124 -10.85 -6.03 1.21
CA SER A 124 -10.62 -5.33 -0.05
C SER A 124 -11.34 -3.98 -0.08
N MET A 125 -12.52 -3.85 0.55
CA MET A 125 -13.20 -2.56 0.71
C MET A 125 -12.36 -1.56 1.53
N VAL A 126 -11.74 -2.00 2.63
CA VAL A 126 -10.81 -1.16 3.40
C VAL A 126 -9.57 -0.78 2.56
N LEU A 127 -9.00 -1.73 1.81
CA LEU A 127 -7.86 -1.48 0.92
C LEU A 127 -8.21 -0.53 -0.24
N MET A 128 -9.41 -0.63 -0.83
CA MET A 128 -9.92 0.32 -1.82
C MET A 128 -10.02 1.72 -1.24
N LYS A 129 -10.49 1.87 0.00
CA LYS A 129 -10.50 3.17 0.67
C LYS A 129 -9.10 3.75 0.88
N MET A 130 -8.12 2.91 1.24
CA MET A 130 -6.72 3.35 1.38
C MET A 130 -6.09 3.76 0.04
N LYS A 131 -6.41 3.03 -1.03
CA LYS A 131 -6.07 3.38 -2.40
C LYS A 131 -6.69 4.72 -2.81
N GLU A 132 -7.99 4.94 -2.57
CA GLU A 132 -8.69 6.19 -2.94
C GLU A 132 -8.12 7.42 -2.21
N VAL A 133 -7.73 7.27 -0.94
CA VAL A 133 -7.03 8.31 -0.17
C VAL A 133 -5.68 8.65 -0.82
N ALA A 134 -4.91 7.66 -1.25
CA ALA A 134 -3.67 7.88 -1.98
C ALA A 134 -3.89 8.46 -3.39
N GLU A 135 -4.86 7.97 -4.16
CA GLU A 135 -5.22 8.48 -5.49
C GLU A 135 -5.63 9.95 -5.44
N THR A 136 -6.41 10.34 -4.43
CA THR A 136 -6.82 11.73 -4.18
C THR A 136 -5.62 12.62 -3.89
N LYS A 137 -4.67 12.12 -3.08
CA LYS A 137 -3.44 12.84 -2.73
C LYS A 137 -2.45 12.99 -3.90
N LEU A 138 -2.30 11.94 -4.71
CA LEU A 138 -1.34 11.87 -5.82
C LEU A 138 -1.91 12.44 -7.13
N GLY A 139 -3.23 12.58 -7.24
CA GLY A 139 -3.93 13.03 -8.45
C GLY A 139 -3.95 12.01 -9.59
N LYS A 140 -3.52 10.77 -9.32
CA LYS A 140 -3.25 9.68 -10.27
C LYS A 140 -3.78 8.35 -9.76
N LYS A 141 -4.18 7.46 -10.67
CA LYS A 141 -4.68 6.11 -10.35
C LYS A 141 -3.57 5.23 -9.77
N VAL A 142 -3.80 4.50 -8.69
CA VAL A 142 -2.80 3.67 -8.01
C VAL A 142 -3.10 2.19 -8.21
N GLU A 143 -2.15 1.45 -8.78
CA GLU A 143 -2.34 0.04 -9.16
C GLU A 143 -1.34 -0.92 -8.50
N LYS A 144 -0.41 -0.42 -7.67
CA LYS A 144 0.63 -1.24 -7.02
C LYS A 144 0.71 -0.91 -5.53
N ALA A 145 0.85 -1.93 -4.70
CA ALA A 145 0.98 -1.76 -3.26
C ALA A 145 1.93 -2.78 -2.61
N VAL A 146 2.44 -2.40 -1.43
CA VAL A 146 2.96 -3.32 -0.41
C VAL A 146 1.96 -3.29 0.75
N ILE A 147 1.50 -4.47 1.18
CA ILE A 147 0.47 -4.63 2.22
C ILE A 147 1.08 -5.35 3.42
N THR A 148 0.74 -4.90 4.63
CA THR A 148 1.26 -5.48 5.87
C THR A 148 0.44 -6.68 6.36
N VAL A 149 1.10 -7.59 7.07
CA VAL A 149 0.49 -8.66 7.85
C VAL A 149 1.22 -8.84 9.19
N PRO A 150 0.56 -9.36 10.25
CA PRO A 150 1.22 -9.75 11.48
C PRO A 150 2.32 -10.76 11.19
N ALA A 151 3.47 -10.66 11.86
CA ALA A 151 4.60 -11.57 11.64
C ALA A 151 4.18 -13.02 11.85
N TYR A 152 3.32 -13.29 12.83
CA TYR A 152 2.81 -14.62 13.15
C TYR A 152 1.61 -15.09 12.30
N PHE A 153 1.22 -14.38 11.23
CA PHE A 153 0.21 -14.88 10.29
C PHE A 153 0.66 -16.17 9.59
N ASN A 154 -0.26 -17.13 9.54
CA ASN A 154 -0.08 -18.40 8.84
C ASN A 154 -0.23 -18.24 7.31
N ASP A 155 0.07 -19.30 6.56
CA ASP A 155 0.02 -19.29 5.09
C ASP A 155 -1.36 -18.91 4.50
N ASN A 156 -2.45 -19.44 5.07
CA ASN A 156 -3.82 -19.15 4.64
C ASN A 156 -4.17 -17.66 4.85
N GLN A 157 -3.75 -17.07 5.97
CA GLN A 157 -3.98 -15.66 6.28
C GLN A 157 -3.16 -14.72 5.38
N ARG A 158 -1.92 -15.10 5.04
CA ARG A 158 -1.06 -14.38 4.09
C ARG A 158 -1.65 -14.38 2.69
N GLN A 159 -2.09 -15.54 2.20
CA GLN A 159 -2.74 -15.67 0.90
C GLN A 159 -4.05 -14.87 0.86
N ALA A 160 -4.94 -15.05 1.84
CA ALA A 160 -6.21 -14.32 1.91
C ALA A 160 -6.02 -12.78 1.93
N THR A 161 -4.98 -12.27 2.61
CA THR A 161 -4.66 -10.83 2.62
C THR A 161 -4.14 -10.35 1.26
N LYS A 162 -3.35 -11.18 0.56
CA LYS A 162 -2.90 -10.90 -0.82
C LYS A 162 -4.06 -10.91 -1.81
N ASP A 163 -5.00 -11.83 -1.66
CA ASP A 163 -6.22 -11.92 -2.46
C ASP A 163 -7.13 -10.70 -2.23
N ALA A 164 -7.28 -10.23 -0.99
CA ALA A 164 -7.97 -8.97 -0.69
C ALA A 164 -7.34 -7.76 -1.41
N GLY A 165 -6.01 -7.74 -1.55
CA GLY A 165 -5.30 -6.74 -2.36
C GLY A 165 -5.62 -6.85 -3.86
N ALA A 166 -5.66 -8.07 -4.41
CA ALA A 166 -6.05 -8.30 -5.79
C ALA A 166 -7.50 -7.84 -6.05
N ILE A 167 -8.44 -8.18 -5.17
CA ILE A 167 -9.85 -7.76 -5.25
C ILE A 167 -9.99 -6.22 -5.19
N ALA A 168 -9.13 -5.52 -4.44
CA ALA A 168 -9.08 -4.05 -4.42
C ALA A 168 -8.47 -3.41 -5.69
N GLY A 169 -8.11 -4.23 -6.69
CA GLY A 169 -7.44 -3.78 -7.90
C GLY A 169 -6.03 -3.24 -7.62
N LEU A 170 -5.28 -3.91 -6.73
CA LEU A 170 -3.87 -3.63 -6.43
C LEU A 170 -3.01 -4.84 -6.78
N ASN A 171 -1.96 -4.61 -7.57
CA ASN A 171 -0.85 -5.53 -7.72
C ASN A 171 0.00 -5.50 -6.44
N VAL A 172 -0.14 -6.54 -5.62
CA VAL A 172 0.57 -6.69 -4.34
C VAL A 172 2.01 -7.12 -4.61
N LEU A 173 2.93 -6.14 -4.67
CA LEU A 173 4.36 -6.36 -4.95
C LEU A 173 5.06 -7.13 -3.82
N ARG A 174 4.56 -6.98 -2.59
CA ARG A 174 5.05 -7.65 -1.39
C ARG A 174 3.98 -7.69 -0.30
N ILE A 175 3.89 -8.82 0.38
CA ILE A 175 3.36 -8.90 1.75
C ILE A 175 4.55 -8.73 2.70
N ILE A 176 4.50 -7.74 3.59
CA ILE A 176 5.56 -7.45 4.56
C ILE A 176 5.06 -7.68 6.00
N ASN A 177 5.92 -8.22 6.86
CA ASN A 177 5.59 -8.42 8.27
C ASN A 177 5.57 -7.06 9.02
N GLU A 178 4.56 -6.84 9.86
CA GLU A 178 4.33 -5.59 10.61
C GLU A 178 5.57 -5.15 11.44
N PRO A 179 6.18 -6.02 12.28
CA PRO A 179 7.43 -5.72 12.96
C PRO A 179 8.61 -5.41 12.02
N THR A 180 8.71 -6.09 10.88
CA THR A 180 9.76 -5.85 9.88
C THR A 180 9.61 -4.47 9.25
N ALA A 181 8.38 -4.05 8.93
CA ALA A 181 8.10 -2.70 8.44
C ALA A 181 8.42 -1.63 9.50
N ALA A 182 8.02 -1.84 10.76
CA ALA A 182 8.37 -0.91 11.83
C ALA A 182 9.89 -0.85 12.10
N ALA A 183 10.62 -1.95 11.93
CA ALA A 183 12.08 -1.98 12.00
C ALA A 183 12.73 -1.13 10.89
N ILE A 184 12.20 -1.14 9.66
CA ILE A 184 12.64 -0.24 8.58
C ILE A 184 12.44 1.22 8.96
N ALA A 185 11.24 1.57 9.49
CA ALA A 185 10.94 2.93 9.92
C ALA A 185 11.88 3.42 11.04
N TYR A 186 12.20 2.54 12.00
CA TYR A 186 13.20 2.81 13.02
C TYR A 186 14.61 2.97 12.43
N GLY A 187 15.07 2.00 11.63
CA GLY A 187 16.46 1.91 11.17
C GLY A 187 16.85 2.92 10.09
N LEU A 188 15.92 3.40 9.27
CA LEU A 188 16.15 4.52 8.36
C LEU A 188 15.95 5.88 9.03
N GLY A 189 15.13 5.94 10.08
CA GLY A 189 14.88 7.13 10.89
C GLY A 189 15.85 7.27 12.07
N SER A 190 15.30 7.33 13.27
CA SER A 190 16.04 7.60 14.52
C SER A 190 17.14 6.58 14.86
N GLY A 191 17.02 5.35 14.37
CA GLY A 191 17.93 4.24 14.67
C GLY A 191 19.16 4.14 13.75
N LYS A 192 19.22 4.99 12.70
CA LYS A 192 20.23 4.90 11.63
C LYS A 192 21.66 4.93 12.17
N SER A 193 22.39 3.85 11.94
CA SER A 193 23.74 3.66 12.46
C SER A 193 24.49 2.61 11.65
N ASP A 194 25.78 2.84 11.40
CA ASP A 194 26.67 1.84 10.79
C ASP A 194 27.07 0.72 11.77
N LYS A 195 26.73 0.88 13.06
CA LYS A 195 26.94 -0.14 14.09
C LYS A 195 25.84 -1.20 14.01
N GLU A 196 26.26 -2.46 14.07
CA GLU A 196 25.37 -3.59 14.31
C GLU A 196 24.61 -3.41 15.64
N ARG A 197 23.31 -3.68 15.64
CA ARG A 197 22.43 -3.66 16.82
C ARG A 197 21.39 -4.78 16.76
N ASN A 198 21.08 -5.38 17.90
CA ASN A 198 19.93 -6.26 18.06
C ASN A 198 18.75 -5.46 18.60
N VAL A 199 17.71 -5.27 17.78
CA VAL A 199 16.53 -4.46 18.09
C VAL A 199 15.33 -5.36 18.24
N LEU A 200 14.70 -5.32 19.41
CA LEU A 200 13.43 -5.99 19.66
C LEU A 200 12.27 -5.07 19.30
N ILE A 201 11.44 -5.49 18.36
CA ILE A 201 10.18 -4.84 18.05
C ILE A 201 9.08 -5.55 18.86
N TYR A 202 8.33 -4.77 19.63
CA TYR A 202 7.17 -5.23 20.38
C TYR A 202 5.94 -4.51 19.79
N ASP A 203 5.13 -5.24 19.03
CA ASP A 203 3.95 -4.71 18.34
C ASP A 203 2.67 -5.25 18.99
N LEU A 204 1.95 -4.39 19.72
CA LEU A 204 0.67 -4.74 20.35
C LEU A 204 -0.43 -3.84 19.78
N GLY A 205 -1.11 -4.37 18.76
CA GLY A 205 -2.12 -3.65 18.00
C GLY A 205 -3.52 -3.72 18.62
N GLY A 206 -4.51 -3.60 17.73
CA GLY A 206 -5.94 -3.68 18.07
C GLY A 206 -6.44 -5.11 18.29
N GLY A 207 -5.96 -6.08 17.52
CA GLY A 207 -6.37 -7.47 17.61
C GLY A 207 -5.27 -8.52 17.51
N THR A 208 -4.03 -8.12 17.23
CA THR A 208 -2.84 -8.98 17.09
C THR A 208 -1.68 -8.48 17.96
N PHE A 209 -0.82 -9.41 18.36
CA PHE A 209 0.41 -9.18 19.10
C PHE A 209 1.58 -9.91 18.42
N ASP A 210 2.63 -9.18 18.06
CA ASP A 210 3.87 -9.75 17.53
C ASP A 210 5.10 -9.26 18.30
N VAL A 211 6.10 -10.14 18.41
CA VAL A 211 7.44 -9.81 18.86
C VAL A 211 8.43 -10.34 17.83
N SER A 212 9.31 -9.47 17.35
CA SER A 212 10.42 -9.87 16.47
C SER A 212 11.73 -9.28 16.97
N LEU A 213 12.78 -10.09 16.99
CA LEU A 213 14.14 -9.62 17.27
C LEU A 213 14.91 -9.58 15.95
N LEU A 214 15.35 -8.38 15.56
CA LEU A 214 16.10 -8.15 14.35
C LEU A 214 17.54 -7.77 14.69
N ASN A 215 18.47 -8.19 13.85
CA ASN A 215 19.81 -7.65 13.78
C ASN A 215 19.85 -6.65 12.63
N ILE A 216 20.24 -5.41 12.95
CA ILE A 216 20.27 -4.28 12.02
C ILE A 216 21.71 -3.81 11.91
N GLN A 217 22.26 -3.81 10.70
CA GLN A 217 23.62 -3.36 10.41
C GLN A 217 23.61 -2.53 9.12
N GLY A 218 23.69 -1.21 9.25
CA GLY A 218 23.52 -0.29 8.12
C GLY A 218 22.15 -0.49 7.45
N GLY A 219 22.15 -0.82 6.16
CA GLY A 219 20.94 -1.14 5.40
C GLY A 219 20.46 -2.59 5.51
N VAL A 220 21.17 -3.48 6.20
CA VAL A 220 20.81 -4.90 6.32
C VAL A 220 19.96 -5.14 7.56
N PHE A 221 18.74 -5.66 7.36
CA PHE A 221 17.77 -6.00 8.39
C PHE A 221 17.52 -7.51 8.36
N THR A 222 18.00 -8.23 9.37
CA THR A 222 17.85 -9.69 9.48
C THR A 222 16.98 -10.06 10.68
N VAL A 223 15.81 -10.64 10.44
CA VAL A 223 14.98 -11.21 11.51
C VAL A 223 15.70 -12.45 12.06
N LYS A 224 16.02 -12.46 13.35
CA LYS A 224 16.67 -13.59 14.05
C LYS A 224 15.63 -14.58 14.57
N ALA A 225 14.53 -14.07 15.12
CA ALA A 225 13.39 -14.85 15.56
C ALA A 225 12.13 -14.00 15.63
N THR A 226 10.96 -14.64 15.51
CA THR A 226 9.65 -14.02 15.70
C THR A 226 8.69 -14.97 16.40
N ALA A 227 7.80 -14.43 17.24
CA ALA A 227 6.70 -15.13 17.90
C ALA A 227 5.56 -14.13 18.16
N GLY A 228 4.34 -14.61 18.39
CA GLY A 228 3.21 -13.73 18.65
C GLY A 228 1.93 -14.48 18.99
N ASP A 229 0.84 -13.72 19.08
CA ASP A 229 -0.53 -14.20 19.17
C ASP A 229 -1.39 -13.39 18.19
N THR A 230 -1.91 -14.07 17.16
CA THR A 230 -2.75 -13.45 16.11
C THR A 230 -4.18 -13.16 16.58
N HIS A 231 -4.44 -13.30 17.88
CA HIS A 231 -5.75 -13.17 18.50
C HIS A 231 -5.72 -12.48 19.87
N LEU A 232 -4.66 -11.71 20.16
CA LEU A 232 -4.50 -10.89 21.37
C LEU A 232 -4.29 -9.42 21.00
N GLY A 233 -5.08 -8.50 21.57
CA GLY A 233 -4.87 -7.07 21.35
C GLY A 233 -5.81 -6.16 22.14
N GLY A 234 -5.82 -4.89 21.75
CA GLY A 234 -6.63 -3.84 22.36
C GLY A 234 -8.13 -4.14 22.52
N GLN A 235 -8.72 -4.93 21.62
CA GLN A 235 -10.13 -5.35 21.63
C GLN A 235 -10.46 -6.30 22.78
N ASP A 236 -9.54 -7.19 23.15
CA ASP A 236 -9.77 -8.11 24.28
C ASP A 236 -9.79 -7.33 25.60
N PHE A 237 -8.97 -6.28 25.70
CA PHE A 237 -8.98 -5.38 26.84
C PHE A 237 -10.29 -4.56 26.93
N ASP A 238 -10.88 -4.21 25.79
CA ASP A 238 -12.21 -3.59 25.74
C ASP A 238 -13.31 -4.59 26.09
N THR A 239 -13.19 -5.87 25.69
CA THR A 239 -14.14 -6.93 26.05
C THR A 239 -14.10 -7.23 27.55
N ASN A 240 -12.92 -7.27 28.18
CA ASN A 240 -12.79 -7.45 29.63
C ASN A 240 -13.43 -6.28 30.42
N LEU A 241 -13.34 -5.05 29.90
CA LEU A 241 -14.05 -3.89 30.46
C LEU A 241 -15.57 -3.98 30.21
N LEU A 242 -15.98 -4.37 29.01
CA LEU A 242 -17.39 -4.56 28.65
C LEU A 242 -18.06 -5.57 29.57
N ASP A 243 -17.45 -6.73 29.81
CA ASP A 243 -17.98 -7.76 30.71
C ASP A 243 -18.00 -7.32 32.17
N HIS A 244 -17.03 -6.51 32.61
CA HIS A 244 -17.06 -5.90 33.94
C HIS A 244 -18.26 -4.97 34.08
N PHE A 245 -18.50 -4.09 33.10
CA PHE A 245 -19.58 -3.11 33.16
C PHE A 245 -20.96 -3.71 32.88
N LYS A 246 -21.09 -4.76 32.06
CA LYS A 246 -22.32 -5.56 31.94
C LYS A 246 -22.75 -6.12 33.30
N LYS A 247 -21.82 -6.76 34.03
CA LYS A 247 -22.05 -7.29 35.39
C LYS A 247 -22.36 -6.19 36.39
N GLU A 248 -21.75 -5.01 36.25
CA GLU A 248 -22.05 -3.86 37.11
C GLU A 248 -23.41 -3.23 36.82
N PHE A 249 -23.80 -3.08 35.55
CA PHE A 249 -25.12 -2.60 35.15
C PHE A 249 -26.19 -3.55 35.70
N GLN A 250 -26.07 -4.85 35.43
CA GLN A 250 -26.94 -5.90 35.98
C GLN A 250 -27.09 -5.80 37.51
N ARG A 251 -26.00 -5.52 38.23
CA ARG A 251 -25.99 -5.36 39.69
C ARG A 251 -26.67 -4.06 40.16
N LYS A 252 -26.56 -2.97 39.38
CA LYS A 252 -27.14 -1.65 39.72
C LYS A 252 -28.63 -1.55 39.37
N THR A 253 -29.05 -2.11 38.23
CA THR A 253 -30.40 -1.93 37.67
C THR A 253 -31.27 -3.19 37.72
N GLY A 254 -30.67 -4.37 37.90
CA GLY A 254 -31.36 -5.66 37.79
C GLY A 254 -31.64 -6.12 36.36
N LYS A 255 -31.23 -5.36 35.33
CA LYS A 255 -31.53 -5.63 33.91
C LYS A 255 -30.29 -6.12 33.15
N ASP A 256 -30.46 -7.08 32.23
CA ASP A 256 -29.37 -7.57 31.36
C ASP A 256 -29.42 -6.91 29.98
N LEU A 257 -28.37 -6.15 29.64
CA LEU A 257 -28.22 -5.53 28.32
C LEU A 257 -27.57 -6.45 27.27
N SER A 258 -27.22 -7.70 27.62
CA SER A 258 -26.55 -8.65 26.71
C SER A 258 -27.36 -8.98 25.45
N GLY A 259 -28.68 -8.81 25.49
CA GLY A 259 -29.57 -9.03 24.34
C GLY A 259 -29.73 -7.83 23.39
N ASP A 260 -29.13 -6.67 23.69
CA ASP A 260 -29.26 -5.45 22.88
C ASP A 260 -27.92 -5.09 22.20
N PRO A 261 -27.77 -5.34 20.88
CA PRO A 261 -26.58 -4.97 20.11
C PRO A 261 -26.25 -3.47 20.13
N ARG A 262 -27.26 -2.59 20.23
CA ARG A 262 -27.07 -1.14 20.29
C ARG A 262 -26.53 -0.72 21.65
N ALA A 263 -27.10 -1.23 22.74
CA ALA A 263 -26.56 -1.01 24.09
C ALA A 263 -25.11 -1.53 24.20
N LEU A 264 -24.85 -2.76 23.75
CA LEU A 264 -23.51 -3.35 23.73
C LEU A 264 -22.51 -2.52 22.91
N ARG A 265 -22.89 -2.04 21.72
CA ARG A 265 -22.01 -1.23 20.87
C ARG A 265 -21.72 0.14 21.48
N ARG A 266 -22.69 0.79 22.12
CA ARG A 266 -22.51 2.05 22.86
C ARG A 266 -21.56 1.85 24.05
N LEU A 267 -21.78 0.81 24.86
CA LEU A 267 -20.94 0.49 26.00
C LEU A 267 -19.51 0.11 25.57
N ARG A 268 -19.32 -0.68 24.51
CA ARG A 268 -18.00 -1.03 23.97
C ARG A 268 -17.23 0.21 23.50
N THR A 269 -17.89 1.17 22.84
CA THR A 269 -17.26 2.45 22.45
C THR A 269 -16.84 3.29 23.67
N ALA A 270 -17.65 3.30 24.74
CA ALA A 270 -17.27 3.95 25.99
C ALA A 270 -16.11 3.23 26.70
N CYS A 271 -16.04 1.89 26.62
CA CYS A 271 -14.90 1.11 27.11
C CYS A 271 -13.59 1.46 26.38
N GLU A 272 -13.61 1.54 25.05
CA GLU A 272 -12.43 1.94 24.25
C GLU A 272 -11.94 3.34 24.67
N ARG A 273 -12.88 4.29 24.84
CA ARG A 273 -12.58 5.65 25.29
C ARG A 273 -12.00 5.66 26.70
N ALA A 274 -12.59 4.91 27.63
CA ALA A 274 -12.12 4.81 29.01
C ALA A 274 -10.70 4.20 29.07
N LYS A 275 -10.44 3.12 28.33
CA LYS A 275 -9.10 2.52 28.16
C LYS A 275 -8.09 3.56 27.67
N ARG A 276 -8.39 4.27 26.58
CA ARG A 276 -7.54 5.33 26.02
C ARG A 276 -7.27 6.46 27.03
N THR A 277 -8.27 6.86 27.82
CA THR A 277 -8.11 7.86 28.88
C THR A 277 -7.21 7.37 30.02
N LEU A 278 -7.38 6.11 30.46
CA LEU A 278 -6.58 5.52 31.55
C LEU A 278 -5.11 5.30 31.21
N SER A 279 -4.73 5.30 29.91
CA SER A 279 -3.31 5.34 29.53
C SER A 279 -2.60 6.61 29.99
N ASN A 280 -3.33 7.70 30.25
CA ASN A 280 -2.77 8.97 30.74
C ASN A 280 -3.25 9.30 32.17
N ALA A 281 -4.56 9.18 32.43
CA ALA A 281 -5.17 9.44 33.74
C ALA A 281 -5.15 8.22 34.67
N THR A 282 -5.18 8.44 35.99
CA THR A 282 -5.27 7.37 37.01
C THR A 282 -6.70 6.86 37.23
N GLN A 283 -7.70 7.63 36.80
CA GLN A 283 -9.13 7.30 36.87
C GLN A 283 -9.89 7.96 35.73
N THR A 284 -11.08 7.44 35.42
CA THR A 284 -12.04 8.00 34.47
C THR A 284 -13.47 7.61 34.87
N THR A 285 -14.48 8.22 34.23
CA THR A 285 -15.89 7.86 34.41
C THR A 285 -16.45 7.42 33.06
N VAL A 286 -17.20 6.32 33.06
CA VAL A 286 -18.04 5.88 31.96
C VAL A 286 -19.45 6.35 32.26
N GLU A 287 -19.99 7.18 31.38
CA GLU A 287 -21.32 7.80 31.50
C GLU A 287 -22.05 7.66 30.16
N ILE A 288 -23.24 7.06 30.18
CA ILE A 288 -24.06 6.79 29.00
C ILE A 288 -25.55 6.89 29.37
N ASP A 289 -26.19 7.97 28.91
CA ASP A 289 -27.62 8.22 29.15
C ASP A 289 -28.49 7.19 28.41
N SER A 290 -29.56 6.71 29.04
CA SER A 290 -30.51 5.71 28.52
C SER A 290 -29.78 4.57 27.79
N LEU A 291 -28.86 3.89 28.48
CA LEU A 291 -28.02 2.83 27.90
C LEU A 291 -28.89 1.65 27.46
N PHE A 292 -29.82 1.21 28.33
CA PHE A 292 -30.72 0.09 28.09
C PHE A 292 -32.02 0.25 28.90
N ASP A 293 -33.17 0.06 28.26
CA ASP A 293 -34.51 0.13 28.86
C ASP A 293 -34.74 1.36 29.76
N GLY A 294 -34.37 2.54 29.24
CA GLY A 294 -34.50 3.83 29.93
C GLY A 294 -33.49 4.11 31.05
N GLU A 295 -32.67 3.12 31.45
CA GLU A 295 -31.70 3.26 32.53
C GLU A 295 -30.41 3.94 32.04
N ASP A 296 -29.98 4.99 32.74
CA ASP A 296 -28.66 5.58 32.58
C ASP A 296 -27.58 4.65 33.15
N PHE A 297 -26.37 4.70 32.59
CA PHE A 297 -25.20 4.01 33.16
C PHE A 297 -24.10 5.00 33.51
N ASN A 298 -23.81 5.13 34.80
CA ASN A 298 -22.66 5.87 35.32
C ASN A 298 -21.80 4.95 36.20
N SER A 299 -20.50 4.85 35.89
CA SER A 299 -19.52 4.15 36.74
C SER A 299 -18.12 4.74 36.65
N SER A 300 -17.42 4.81 37.79
CA SER A 300 -16.02 5.21 37.85
C SER A 300 -15.09 4.01 37.68
N LEU A 301 -13.99 4.21 36.96
CA LEU A 301 -13.00 3.19 36.65
C LEU A 301 -11.60 3.72 36.94
N THR A 302 -10.85 3.02 37.78
CA THR A 302 -9.44 3.35 38.06
C THR A 302 -8.52 2.58 37.12
N ARG A 303 -7.31 3.11 36.90
CA ARG A 303 -6.26 2.41 36.15
C ARG A 303 -5.93 1.06 36.80
N ALA A 304 -5.81 1.03 38.13
CA ALA A 304 -5.58 -0.21 38.88
C ALA A 304 -6.65 -1.27 38.56
N ARG A 305 -7.95 -0.88 38.56
CA ARG A 305 -9.03 -1.81 38.23
C ARG A 305 -8.95 -2.32 36.78
N PHE A 306 -8.59 -1.45 35.82
CA PHE A 306 -8.35 -1.86 34.43
C PHE A 306 -7.15 -2.81 34.31
N GLU A 307 -6.06 -2.56 35.04
CA GLU A 307 -4.89 -3.43 35.08
C GLU A 307 -5.22 -4.80 35.70
N ASP A 308 -5.97 -4.85 36.80
CA ASP A 308 -6.43 -6.10 37.43
C ASP A 308 -7.26 -6.97 36.47
N LEU A 309 -8.22 -6.36 35.77
CA LEU A 309 -9.11 -7.05 34.82
C LEU A 309 -8.34 -7.66 33.63
N ASN A 310 -7.18 -7.11 33.31
CA ASN A 310 -6.36 -7.51 32.17
C ASN A 310 -5.04 -8.18 32.58
N ALA A 311 -4.80 -8.40 33.88
CA ALA A 311 -3.52 -8.82 34.42
C ALA A 311 -2.99 -10.12 33.78
N LYS A 312 -3.87 -11.09 33.51
CA LYS A 312 -3.51 -12.34 32.82
C LYS A 312 -3.01 -12.08 31.40
N SER A 313 -3.77 -11.32 30.61
CA SER A 313 -3.42 -11.00 29.23
C SER A 313 -2.17 -10.13 29.13
N PHE A 314 -2.01 -9.16 30.03
CA PHE A 314 -0.82 -8.30 30.10
C PHE A 314 0.45 -9.05 30.50
N SER A 315 0.37 -10.03 31.40
CA SER A 315 1.53 -10.87 31.73
C SER A 315 1.86 -11.86 30.61
N GLY A 316 0.84 -12.41 29.93
CA GLY A 316 1.02 -13.34 28.81
C GLY A 316 1.75 -12.77 27.60
N THR A 317 1.81 -11.44 27.42
CA THR A 317 2.61 -10.84 26.35
C THR A 317 4.13 -11.00 26.55
N LEU A 318 4.58 -11.38 27.75
CA LEU A 318 6.00 -11.67 28.00
C LEU A 318 6.42 -13.07 27.50
N ASP A 319 5.47 -14.00 27.30
CA ASP A 319 5.79 -15.37 26.87
C ASP A 319 6.38 -15.37 25.43
N PRO A 320 5.82 -14.64 24.43
CA PRO A 320 6.46 -14.47 23.13
C PRO A 320 7.81 -13.75 23.17
N VAL A 321 7.99 -12.79 24.09
CA VAL A 321 9.29 -12.10 24.28
C VAL A 321 10.36 -13.09 24.74
N GLN A 322 10.04 -13.95 25.72
CA GLN A 322 10.94 -15.00 26.19
C GLN A 322 11.22 -16.04 25.09
N GLN A 323 10.20 -16.40 24.30
CA GLN A 323 10.35 -17.34 23.20
C GLN A 323 11.27 -16.79 22.09
N VAL A 324 11.15 -15.52 21.71
CA VAL A 324 12.02 -14.86 20.71
C VAL A 324 13.48 -14.80 21.17
N LEU A 325 13.74 -14.48 22.44
CA LEU A 325 15.10 -14.51 22.99
C LEU A 325 15.71 -15.91 22.96
N LYS A 326 14.91 -16.93 23.29
CA LYS A 326 15.33 -18.35 23.23
C LYS A 326 15.65 -18.79 21.81
N ASP A 327 14.77 -18.50 20.84
CA ASP A 327 14.91 -18.94 19.45
C ASP A 327 16.05 -18.22 18.71
N SER A 328 16.32 -16.96 19.07
CA SER A 328 17.48 -16.21 18.55
C SER A 328 18.80 -16.55 19.23
N GLY A 329 18.77 -17.26 20.37
CA GLY A 329 19.95 -17.56 21.17
C GLY A 329 20.59 -16.34 21.85
N LEU A 330 19.84 -15.26 22.07
CA LEU A 330 20.33 -14.01 22.64
C LEU A 330 19.80 -13.78 24.06
N GLU A 331 20.70 -13.37 24.96
CA GLU A 331 20.33 -12.94 26.31
C GLU A 331 19.70 -11.54 26.32
N LYS A 332 18.89 -11.24 27.34
CA LYS A 332 18.26 -9.93 27.54
C LYS A 332 19.24 -8.75 27.40
N LYS A 333 20.44 -8.90 27.95
CA LYS A 333 21.52 -7.88 27.95
C LYS A 333 22.11 -7.60 26.56
N GLN A 334 21.86 -8.47 25.57
CA GLN A 334 22.35 -8.35 24.20
C GLN A 334 21.34 -7.69 23.26
N VAL A 335 20.13 -7.40 23.74
CA VAL A 335 19.18 -6.54 23.04
C VAL A 335 19.60 -5.09 23.25
N ASP A 336 19.94 -4.39 22.17
CA ASP A 336 20.43 -3.01 22.18
C ASP A 336 19.29 -2.00 22.31
N GLU A 337 18.14 -2.23 21.66
CA GLU A 337 16.97 -1.35 21.72
C GLU A 337 15.65 -2.13 21.77
N ILE A 338 14.61 -1.53 22.39
CA ILE A 338 13.27 -2.12 22.50
C ILE A 338 12.26 -1.11 21.98
N VAL A 339 11.77 -1.32 20.76
CA VAL A 339 10.91 -0.40 20.02
C VAL A 339 9.44 -0.81 20.19
N LEU A 340 8.58 0.16 20.48
CA LEU A 340 7.15 -0.04 20.68
C LEU A 340 6.34 0.33 19.43
N VAL A 341 5.44 -0.56 19.02
CA VAL A 341 4.56 -0.42 17.85
C VAL A 341 3.13 -0.82 18.24
N GLY A 342 2.13 -0.26 17.57
CA GLY A 342 0.72 -0.55 17.84
C GLY A 342 0.17 0.22 19.04
N GLY A 343 -1.02 0.81 18.86
CA GLY A 343 -1.61 1.75 19.83
C GLY A 343 -1.83 1.20 21.25
N SER A 344 -1.90 -0.11 21.47
CA SER A 344 -2.06 -0.70 22.80
C SER A 344 -0.75 -0.68 23.62
N THR A 345 0.41 -0.49 22.98
CA THR A 345 1.68 -0.22 23.72
C THR A 345 1.66 1.10 24.49
N ARG A 346 0.70 1.99 24.21
CA ARG A 346 0.48 3.22 24.99
C ARG A 346 -0.01 2.94 26.43
N ILE A 347 -0.42 1.72 26.76
CA ILE A 347 -0.84 1.31 28.11
C ILE A 347 0.38 1.30 29.07
N PRO A 348 0.37 2.07 30.19
CA PRO A 348 1.50 2.15 31.11
C PRO A 348 1.93 0.81 31.71
N ARG A 349 0.99 -0.10 31.97
CA ARG A 349 1.28 -1.44 32.52
C ARG A 349 2.08 -2.32 31.56
N ILE A 350 1.78 -2.27 30.26
CA ILE A 350 2.53 -2.99 29.22
C ILE A 350 3.97 -2.49 29.18
N GLN A 351 4.16 -1.17 29.15
CA GLN A 351 5.49 -0.55 29.17
C GLN A 351 6.27 -0.90 30.44
N LYS A 352 5.60 -0.88 31.60
CA LYS A 352 6.22 -1.28 32.87
C LYS A 352 6.65 -2.74 32.85
N LEU A 353 5.77 -3.66 32.47
CA LEU A 353 6.09 -5.09 32.40
C LEU A 353 7.26 -5.38 31.47
N LEU A 354 7.31 -4.74 30.30
CA LEU A 354 8.40 -4.94 29.34
C LEU A 354 9.72 -4.32 29.84
N SER A 355 9.69 -3.13 30.44
CA SER A 355 10.88 -2.50 31.02
C SER A 355 11.41 -3.28 32.24
N ASP A 356 10.53 -3.72 33.13
CA ASP A 356 10.86 -4.57 34.28
C ASP A 356 11.42 -5.93 33.81
N PHE A 357 10.90 -6.51 32.72
CA PHE A 357 11.44 -7.75 32.12
C PHE A 357 12.86 -7.57 31.57
N PHE A 358 13.21 -6.39 31.05
CA PHE A 358 14.57 -6.04 30.61
C PHE A 358 15.33 -5.25 31.69
N ASP A 359 15.17 -5.63 32.97
CA ASP A 359 15.97 -5.16 34.10
C ASP A 359 15.97 -3.63 34.29
N GLY A 360 14.83 -2.98 33.99
CA GLY A 360 14.63 -1.53 34.07
C GLY A 360 15.11 -0.75 32.84
N LYS A 361 15.46 -1.44 31.74
CA LYS A 361 15.89 -0.78 30.52
C LYS A 361 14.81 0.15 29.96
N LYS A 362 15.24 1.33 29.50
CA LYS A 362 14.38 2.31 28.85
C LYS A 362 13.88 1.77 27.50
N LEU A 363 12.58 1.92 27.25
CA LEU A 363 11.95 1.59 25.98
C LEU A 363 12.11 2.75 24.98
N GLU A 364 12.36 2.41 23.72
CA GLU A 364 12.48 3.35 22.62
C GLU A 364 11.08 3.75 22.10
N LYS A 365 10.91 5.06 21.91
CA LYS A 365 9.65 5.76 21.61
C LYS A 365 9.83 6.87 20.57
N SER A 366 10.93 6.84 19.82
CA SER A 366 11.28 7.81 18.78
C SER A 366 10.38 7.75 17.54
N ILE A 367 9.81 6.58 17.24
CA ILE A 367 8.87 6.37 16.13
C ILE A 367 7.42 6.48 16.59
N ASN A 368 6.52 6.85 15.67
CA ASN A 368 5.08 6.88 15.97
C ASN A 368 4.51 5.44 15.89
N PRO A 369 3.99 4.88 17.00
CA PRO A 369 3.51 3.50 17.04
C PRO A 369 2.28 3.23 16.16
N ASP A 370 1.57 4.28 15.72
CA ASP A 370 0.36 4.16 14.89
C ASP A 370 0.65 4.36 13.38
N GLU A 371 1.88 4.71 12.98
CA GLU A 371 2.26 5.05 11.59
C GLU A 371 3.50 4.30 11.09
N ALA A 372 4.37 3.80 11.98
CA ALA A 372 5.65 3.19 11.63
C ALA A 372 5.55 1.97 10.69
N VAL A 373 4.46 1.20 10.80
CA VAL A 373 4.18 0.05 9.95
C VAL A 373 3.92 0.49 8.50
N ALA A 374 3.02 1.47 8.30
CA ALA A 374 2.76 2.04 6.97
C ALA A 374 4.01 2.73 6.41
N TYR A 375 4.80 3.39 7.27
CA TYR A 375 6.07 4.02 6.87
C TYR A 375 7.03 3.00 6.26
N GLY A 376 7.29 1.88 6.93
CA GLY A 376 8.18 0.83 6.43
C GLY A 376 7.65 0.15 5.17
N ALA A 377 6.33 -0.07 5.10
CA ALA A 377 5.69 -0.59 3.89
C ALA A 377 5.87 0.36 2.69
N ALA A 378 5.78 1.68 2.89
CA ALA A 378 5.96 2.67 1.83
C ALA A 378 7.41 2.75 1.33
N VAL A 379 8.40 2.66 2.23
CA VAL A 379 9.82 2.51 1.83
C VAL A 379 9.99 1.29 0.92
N GLN A 380 9.46 0.13 1.33
CA GLN A 380 9.56 -1.10 0.57
C GLN A 380 8.83 -1.01 -0.78
N ALA A 381 7.68 -0.33 -0.82
CA ALA A 381 6.93 -0.06 -2.05
C ALA A 381 7.71 0.84 -3.02
N GLY A 382 8.36 1.89 -2.51
CA GLY A 382 9.23 2.76 -3.30
C GLY A 382 10.43 2.02 -3.90
N ILE A 383 11.05 1.11 -3.14
CA ILE A 383 12.15 0.25 -3.61
C ILE A 383 11.67 -0.69 -4.72
N LEU A 384 10.61 -1.45 -4.48
CA LEU A 384 10.10 -2.45 -5.43
C LEU A 384 9.50 -1.84 -6.70
N SER A 385 9.01 -0.60 -6.64
CA SER A 385 8.54 0.15 -7.82
C SER A 385 9.66 0.90 -8.57
N GLY A 386 10.88 0.92 -8.04
CA GLY A 386 12.02 1.63 -8.65
C GLY A 386 11.98 3.16 -8.51
N LYS A 387 11.01 3.73 -7.79
CA LYS A 387 10.94 5.17 -7.49
C LYS A 387 11.97 5.60 -6.44
N ALA A 388 12.30 4.70 -5.51
CA ALA A 388 13.35 4.90 -4.51
C ALA A 388 14.76 4.78 -5.12
N THR A 389 15.22 5.86 -5.76
CA THR A 389 16.54 5.90 -6.42
C THR A 389 17.66 6.48 -5.53
N SER A 390 17.32 6.91 -4.31
CA SER A 390 18.27 7.46 -3.33
C SER A 390 19.30 6.42 -2.88
N ALA A 391 20.51 6.89 -2.54
CA ALA A 391 21.58 6.02 -2.03
C ALA A 391 21.15 5.27 -0.75
N GLU A 392 20.32 5.91 0.09
CA GLU A 392 19.90 5.35 1.38
C GLU A 392 19.00 4.12 1.26
N THR A 393 18.32 3.94 0.12
CA THR A 393 17.45 2.79 -0.15
C THR A 393 18.06 1.79 -1.12
N GLN A 394 19.22 2.09 -1.74
CA GLN A 394 19.92 1.14 -2.62
C GLN A 394 20.56 -0.02 -1.85
N ASP A 395 21.00 0.23 -0.61
CA ASP A 395 21.67 -0.75 0.25
C ASP A 395 20.70 -1.46 1.22
N LEU A 396 19.38 -1.25 1.08
CA LEU A 396 18.39 -1.86 1.97
C LEU A 396 18.14 -3.33 1.60
N LEU A 397 18.52 -4.24 2.49
CA LEU A 397 18.34 -5.69 2.36
C LEU A 397 17.52 -6.23 3.52
N LEU A 398 16.43 -6.92 3.19
CA LEU A 398 15.52 -7.56 4.16
C LEU A 398 15.67 -9.07 4.10
N LEU A 399 16.03 -9.68 5.22
CA LEU A 399 16.10 -11.12 5.43
C LEU A 399 15.10 -11.50 6.54
N ASP A 400 13.87 -11.80 6.12
CA ASP A 400 12.77 -12.21 7.00
C ASP A 400 12.73 -13.75 7.16
N VAL A 401 11.87 -14.30 8.01
CA VAL A 401 11.82 -15.73 8.37
C VAL A 401 10.40 -16.30 8.35
N VAL A 402 10.27 -17.64 8.25
CA VAL A 402 8.98 -18.30 8.54
C VAL A 402 8.67 -18.27 10.05
N PRO A 403 7.46 -17.86 10.48
CA PRO A 403 7.12 -17.75 11.90
C PRO A 403 6.89 -19.11 12.59
N LEU A 404 6.40 -20.08 11.81
CA LEU A 404 5.98 -21.42 12.23
C LEU A 404 6.54 -22.46 11.27
N SER A 405 6.87 -23.63 11.81
CA SER A 405 7.36 -24.79 11.07
C SER A 405 6.29 -25.31 10.11
N LEU A 406 6.71 -25.65 8.89
CA LEU A 406 5.88 -26.21 7.82
C LEU A 406 6.27 -27.67 7.61
N GLY A 407 5.28 -28.55 7.49
CA GLY A 407 5.53 -29.99 7.39
C GLY A 407 4.31 -30.78 6.92
N VAL A 408 4.40 -32.11 7.04
CA VAL A 408 3.30 -33.02 6.69
C VAL A 408 2.90 -33.90 7.87
N ALA A 409 1.72 -34.51 7.80
CA ALA A 409 1.38 -35.64 8.65
C ALA A 409 2.09 -36.92 8.18
N MET A 410 2.66 -37.68 9.11
CA MET A 410 3.06 -39.06 8.94
C MET A 410 1.96 -40.01 9.48
N GLU A 411 2.19 -41.32 9.33
CA GLU A 411 1.39 -42.35 10.00
C GLU A 411 1.21 -42.05 11.50
N GLY A 412 0.01 -42.30 12.02
CA GLY A 412 -0.36 -41.92 13.40
C GLY A 412 -0.68 -40.43 13.60
N ASN A 413 -0.84 -39.65 12.52
CA ASN A 413 -1.12 -38.20 12.57
C ASN A 413 0.00 -37.38 13.26
N ILE A 414 1.24 -37.84 13.12
CA ILE A 414 2.42 -37.21 13.72
C ILE A 414 3.02 -36.18 12.75
N PHE A 415 3.27 -34.97 13.25
CA PHE A 415 3.82 -33.87 12.47
C PHE A 415 5.30 -34.06 12.15
N ALA A 416 5.64 -34.00 10.87
CA ALA A 416 6.99 -34.07 10.35
C ALA A 416 7.40 -32.74 9.73
N PRO A 417 8.20 -31.90 10.42
CA PRO A 417 8.67 -30.63 9.86
C PRO A 417 9.58 -30.86 8.65
N VAL A 418 9.44 -29.96 7.67
CA VAL A 418 10.24 -29.89 6.43
C VAL A 418 10.96 -28.55 6.34
N VAL A 419 10.26 -27.46 6.67
CA VAL A 419 10.82 -26.13 6.92
C VAL A 419 10.63 -25.82 8.40
N ALA A 420 11.72 -25.62 9.15
CA ALA A 420 11.61 -25.24 10.56
C ALA A 420 11.31 -23.74 10.71
N ARG A 421 10.62 -23.35 11.78
CA ARG A 421 10.46 -21.94 12.16
C ARG A 421 11.81 -21.23 12.27
N GLY A 422 11.84 -19.92 11.97
CA GLY A 422 13.08 -19.14 11.95
C GLY A 422 13.96 -19.36 10.71
N GLN A 423 13.61 -20.28 9.81
CA GLN A 423 14.30 -20.40 8.52
C GLN A 423 14.05 -19.14 7.67
N THR A 424 15.13 -18.48 7.23
CA THR A 424 15.10 -17.29 6.37
C THR A 424 14.35 -17.56 5.06
N VAL A 425 13.51 -16.62 4.63
CA VAL A 425 12.79 -16.64 3.35
C VAL A 425 13.47 -15.74 2.30
N PRO A 426 13.40 -16.08 1.00
CA PRO A 426 12.78 -17.28 0.42
C PRO A 426 13.61 -18.54 0.70
N THR A 427 12.96 -19.70 0.76
CA THR A 427 13.65 -20.98 1.04
C THR A 427 13.06 -22.13 0.25
N ILE A 428 13.89 -23.12 -0.06
CA ILE A 428 13.47 -24.39 -0.65
C ILE A 428 14.02 -25.51 0.24
N LYS A 429 13.14 -26.40 0.69
CA LYS A 429 13.49 -27.62 1.41
C LYS A 429 12.90 -28.83 0.70
N LYS A 430 13.59 -29.97 0.81
CA LYS A 430 13.17 -31.22 0.18
C LYS A 430 13.13 -32.32 1.24
N ARG A 431 12.11 -33.17 1.20
CA ARG A 431 12.01 -34.39 2.02
C ARG A 431 11.40 -35.50 1.18
N THR A 432 12.05 -36.66 1.19
CA THR A 432 11.54 -37.85 0.48
C THR A 432 10.67 -38.67 1.43
N PHE A 433 9.50 -39.06 0.95
CA PHE A 433 8.56 -39.98 1.59
C PHE A 433 8.43 -41.25 0.73
N THR A 434 7.70 -42.24 1.23
CA THR A 434 7.53 -43.54 0.55
C THR A 434 6.15 -44.13 0.80
N THR A 435 5.80 -45.18 0.05
CA THR A 435 4.57 -45.95 0.22
C THR A 435 4.66 -46.90 1.43
N VAL A 436 3.52 -47.13 2.09
CA VAL A 436 3.42 -48.03 3.26
C VAL A 436 2.69 -49.34 2.96
N VAL A 437 2.13 -49.47 1.74
CA VAL A 437 1.45 -50.68 1.25
C VAL A 437 2.02 -51.09 -0.11
N ASP A 438 2.16 -52.40 -0.34
CA ASP A 438 2.55 -52.96 -1.63
C ASP A 438 1.56 -52.56 -2.74
N ASN A 439 2.10 -52.14 -3.89
CA ASN A 439 1.35 -51.66 -5.05
C ASN A 439 0.42 -50.47 -4.76
N GLN A 440 0.71 -49.68 -3.73
CA GLN A 440 -0.02 -48.44 -3.42
C GLN A 440 0.06 -47.45 -4.59
N THR A 441 -1.06 -47.24 -5.28
CA THR A 441 -1.16 -46.37 -6.47
C THR A 441 -1.43 -44.90 -6.14
N THR A 442 -1.79 -44.58 -4.91
CA THR A 442 -2.11 -43.22 -4.45
C THR A 442 -1.50 -42.93 -3.08
N VAL A 443 -0.92 -41.75 -2.89
CA VAL A 443 -0.47 -41.24 -1.58
C VAL A 443 -1.06 -39.85 -1.36
N GLN A 444 -1.68 -39.66 -0.19
CA GLN A 444 -2.14 -38.37 0.28
C GLN A 444 -1.06 -37.69 1.13
N PHE A 445 -0.93 -36.38 0.98
CA PHE A 445 0.00 -35.54 1.73
C PHE A 445 -0.75 -34.40 2.43
N PRO A 446 -1.23 -34.63 3.67
CA PRO A 446 -1.77 -33.57 4.51
C PRO A 446 -0.65 -32.62 4.97
N VAL A 447 -0.77 -31.33 4.64
CA VAL A 447 0.21 -30.29 4.95
C VAL A 447 -0.25 -29.46 6.15
N TYR A 448 0.67 -29.22 7.09
CA TYR A 448 0.39 -28.53 8.35
C TYR A 448 1.42 -27.44 8.65
N GLN A 449 1.00 -26.46 9.45
CA GLN A 449 1.84 -25.41 10.03
C GLN A 449 1.67 -25.37 11.55
N GLY A 450 2.78 -25.40 12.28
CA GLY A 450 2.79 -25.36 13.75
C GLY A 450 3.96 -26.12 14.38
N GLU A 451 4.03 -26.11 15.73
CA GLU A 451 5.14 -26.71 16.49
C GLU A 451 4.74 -27.96 17.30
N ARG A 452 3.49 -28.41 17.20
CA ARG A 452 2.96 -29.52 18.01
C ARG A 452 3.25 -30.85 17.32
N THR A 453 3.50 -31.89 18.12
CA THR A 453 3.81 -33.24 17.61
C THR A 453 2.59 -33.93 16.99
N ASN A 454 1.38 -33.69 17.50
CA ASN A 454 0.14 -34.18 16.90
C ASN A 454 -0.36 -33.15 15.88
N CYS A 455 -0.60 -33.57 14.64
CA CYS A 455 -1.12 -32.70 13.59
C CYS A 455 -2.51 -32.10 13.92
N ALA A 456 -3.32 -32.75 14.75
CA ALA A 456 -4.60 -32.21 15.20
C ALA A 456 -4.47 -30.93 16.07
N ASP A 457 -3.30 -30.68 16.64
CA ASP A 457 -2.99 -29.46 17.41
C ASP A 457 -2.31 -28.36 16.54
N ASN A 458 -2.13 -28.60 15.23
CA ASN A 458 -1.51 -27.67 14.28
C ASN A 458 -2.54 -27.16 13.25
N THR A 459 -2.22 -26.07 12.56
CA THR A 459 -3.08 -25.54 11.49
C THR A 459 -2.93 -26.37 10.22
N SER A 460 -4.03 -26.98 9.74
CA SER A 460 -4.07 -27.64 8.43
C SER A 460 -4.05 -26.59 7.31
N LEU A 461 -3.05 -26.69 6.42
CA LEU A 461 -2.91 -25.85 5.23
C LEU A 461 -3.59 -26.46 3.99
N GLY A 462 -4.01 -27.72 4.06
CA GLY A 462 -4.63 -28.46 2.96
C GLY A 462 -4.01 -29.84 2.75
N GLU A 463 -4.47 -30.54 1.72
CA GLU A 463 -3.97 -31.85 1.34
C GLU A 463 -3.89 -31.98 -0.18
N PHE A 464 -3.01 -32.85 -0.68
CA PHE A 464 -2.98 -33.25 -2.09
C PHE A 464 -2.78 -34.75 -2.23
N THR A 465 -3.23 -35.30 -3.36
CA THR A 465 -3.03 -36.71 -3.71
C THR A 465 -2.04 -36.80 -4.87
N LEU A 466 -0.96 -37.57 -4.69
CA LEU A 466 -0.05 -37.98 -5.75
C LEU A 466 -0.52 -39.32 -6.32
N ALA A 467 -0.93 -39.31 -7.59
CA ALA A 467 -1.44 -40.47 -8.30
C ALA A 467 -1.27 -40.34 -9.83
N PRO A 468 -1.14 -41.44 -10.60
CA PRO A 468 -0.89 -42.80 -10.13
C PRO A 468 0.61 -43.02 -9.84
N ILE A 469 0.92 -43.63 -8.71
CA ILE A 469 2.25 -44.15 -8.36
C ILE A 469 2.45 -45.50 -9.07
N PRO A 470 3.64 -45.80 -9.64
CA PRO A 470 3.92 -47.12 -10.22
C PRO A 470 3.78 -48.26 -9.20
N PRO A 471 3.35 -49.48 -9.62
CA PRO A 471 3.28 -50.63 -8.73
C PRO A 471 4.70 -51.02 -8.27
N MET A 472 4.95 -50.86 -6.97
CA MET A 472 6.21 -51.12 -6.27
C MET A 472 5.91 -51.72 -4.90
N ARG A 473 6.89 -52.33 -4.22
CA ARG A 473 6.69 -52.77 -2.83
C ARG A 473 6.63 -51.58 -1.87
N ALA A 474 6.07 -51.79 -0.69
CA ALA A 474 6.13 -50.82 0.40
C ALA A 474 7.59 -50.43 0.68
N GLY A 475 7.86 -49.13 0.84
CA GLY A 475 9.21 -48.59 1.06
C GLY A 475 10.07 -48.38 -0.21
N GLU A 476 9.67 -48.88 -1.39
CA GLU A 476 10.46 -48.73 -2.63
C GLU A 476 10.21 -47.41 -3.36
N ALA A 477 8.98 -46.87 -3.30
CA ALA A 477 8.62 -45.63 -4.00
C ALA A 477 9.33 -44.42 -3.39
N ALA A 478 9.99 -43.59 -4.22
CA ALA A 478 10.69 -42.38 -3.78
C ALA A 478 9.88 -41.13 -4.13
N LEU A 479 9.15 -40.60 -3.15
CA LEU A 479 8.22 -39.48 -3.29
C LEU A 479 8.89 -38.20 -2.77
N GLU A 480 9.53 -37.43 -3.63
CA GLU A 480 10.20 -36.18 -3.24
C GLU A 480 9.19 -35.04 -3.10
N CYS A 481 8.92 -34.63 -1.87
CA CYS A 481 8.20 -33.39 -1.59
C CYS A 481 9.18 -32.22 -1.49
N VAL A 482 8.91 -31.17 -2.26
CA VAL A 482 9.61 -29.89 -2.28
C VAL A 482 8.70 -28.84 -1.65
N PHE A 483 9.17 -28.19 -0.60
CA PHE A 483 8.51 -27.06 0.06
C PHE A 483 9.27 -25.79 -0.33
N GLU A 484 8.63 -24.94 -1.12
CA GLU A 484 9.12 -23.64 -1.57
C GLU A 484 8.34 -22.56 -0.81
N VAL A 485 9.04 -21.71 -0.05
CA VAL A 485 8.44 -20.53 0.60
C VAL A 485 8.99 -19.28 -0.07
N ASP A 486 8.10 -18.45 -0.59
CA ASP A 486 8.46 -17.25 -1.34
C ASP A 486 8.82 -16.05 -0.45
N VAL A 487 9.11 -14.91 -1.08
CA VAL A 487 9.43 -13.64 -0.41
C VAL A 487 8.27 -12.98 0.35
N ASN A 488 7.06 -13.53 0.25
CA ASN A 488 5.85 -13.11 0.99
C ASN A 488 5.61 -14.01 2.22
N GLY A 489 6.40 -15.08 2.37
CA GLY A 489 6.17 -16.13 3.37
C GLY A 489 5.06 -17.12 2.96
N ILE A 490 4.71 -17.19 1.67
CA ILE A 490 3.65 -18.06 1.15
C ILE A 490 4.26 -19.37 0.64
N LEU A 491 3.63 -20.49 1.02
CA LEU A 491 4.06 -21.84 0.73
C LEU A 491 3.48 -22.36 -0.60
N LYS A 492 4.37 -22.93 -1.42
CA LYS A 492 4.07 -23.80 -2.54
C LYS A 492 4.69 -25.18 -2.27
N VAL A 493 3.91 -26.24 -2.45
CA VAL A 493 4.41 -27.62 -2.35
C VAL A 493 4.30 -28.32 -3.70
N THR A 494 5.32 -29.09 -4.02
CA THR A 494 5.39 -29.97 -5.19
C THR A 494 5.80 -31.36 -4.71
N ALA A 495 5.18 -32.42 -5.20
CA ALA A 495 5.59 -33.79 -4.95
C ALA A 495 5.85 -34.54 -6.26
N THR A 496 7.04 -35.12 -6.38
CA THR A 496 7.46 -35.87 -7.56
C THR A 496 7.81 -37.31 -7.18
N GLU A 497 7.18 -38.28 -7.85
CA GLU A 497 7.59 -39.68 -7.81
C GLU A 497 8.79 -39.86 -8.76
N LYS A 498 9.96 -40.23 -8.21
CA LYS A 498 11.23 -40.14 -8.93
C LYS A 498 11.40 -41.13 -10.08
N SER A 499 10.78 -42.30 -10.03
CA SER A 499 11.01 -43.35 -11.04
C SER A 499 10.27 -43.09 -12.35
N SER A 500 9.05 -42.56 -12.28
CA SER A 500 8.24 -42.15 -13.44
C SER A 500 8.37 -40.67 -13.80
N GLY A 501 9.00 -39.86 -12.94
CA GLY A 501 9.05 -38.41 -13.06
C GLY A 501 7.71 -37.70 -12.87
N ARG A 502 6.63 -38.44 -12.54
CA ARG A 502 5.30 -37.88 -12.34
C ARG A 502 5.29 -36.91 -11.18
N THR A 503 4.78 -35.72 -11.44
CA THR A 503 4.72 -34.63 -10.48
C THR A 503 3.28 -34.22 -10.24
N ALA A 504 2.87 -34.20 -8.96
CA ALA A 504 1.68 -33.51 -8.49
C ALA A 504 2.14 -32.19 -7.84
N ASN A 505 1.65 -31.07 -8.36
CA ASN A 505 1.82 -29.77 -7.71
C ASN A 505 0.58 -29.47 -6.88
N ILE A 506 0.74 -28.87 -5.72
CA ILE A 506 -0.37 -28.22 -5.03
C ILE A 506 -0.21 -26.70 -5.17
N THR A 507 -0.98 -26.12 -6.11
CA THR A 507 -1.52 -24.77 -5.92
C THR A 507 -2.76 -24.99 -5.08
N ILE A 508 -2.72 -24.63 -3.80
CA ILE A 508 -3.73 -25.05 -2.83
C ILE A 508 -5.07 -24.33 -3.09
N SER A 509 -5.92 -24.91 -3.95
CA SER A 509 -7.20 -24.30 -4.36
C SER A 509 -8.39 -24.66 -3.46
N ASN A 510 -8.28 -25.73 -2.67
CA ASN A 510 -9.39 -26.29 -1.88
C ASN A 510 -9.14 -26.18 -0.36
N ALA A 511 -8.26 -25.27 0.08
CA ALA A 511 -8.03 -25.01 1.49
C ALA A 511 -8.63 -23.67 1.92
N VAL A 512 -8.97 -23.58 3.21
CA VAL A 512 -9.60 -22.39 3.76
C VAL A 512 -8.74 -21.15 3.59
N GLY A 513 -9.39 -20.03 3.25
CA GLY A 513 -8.75 -18.74 3.00
C GLY A 513 -8.16 -18.58 1.61
N LYS A 514 -8.18 -19.62 0.76
CA LYS A 514 -7.64 -19.56 -0.61
C LYS A 514 -8.78 -19.57 -1.62
N LEU A 515 -8.78 -18.56 -2.48
CA LEU A 515 -9.77 -18.40 -3.54
C LEU A 515 -9.19 -18.90 -4.87
N SER A 516 -10.02 -19.50 -5.71
CA SER A 516 -9.64 -19.78 -7.10
C SER A 516 -9.57 -18.49 -7.93
N THR A 517 -8.84 -18.52 -9.05
CA THR A 517 -8.73 -17.36 -9.95
C THR A 517 -10.11 -16.87 -10.42
N GLY A 518 -11.04 -17.78 -10.71
CA GLY A 518 -12.40 -17.43 -11.14
C GLY A 518 -13.24 -16.77 -10.03
N GLU A 519 -13.06 -17.17 -8.77
CA GLU A 519 -13.70 -16.50 -7.62
C GLU A 519 -13.11 -15.10 -7.41
N ILE A 520 -11.79 -14.94 -7.54
CA ILE A 520 -11.12 -13.64 -7.45
C ILE A 520 -11.58 -12.70 -8.58
N GLU A 521 -11.66 -13.20 -9.82
CA GLU A 521 -12.18 -12.43 -10.97
C GLU A 521 -13.64 -12.01 -10.76
N GLN A 522 -14.51 -12.91 -10.28
CA GLN A 522 -15.90 -12.59 -9.93
C GLN A 522 -15.98 -11.52 -8.82
N MET A 523 -15.16 -11.62 -7.77
CA MET A 523 -15.11 -10.64 -6.69
C MET A 523 -14.56 -9.28 -7.15
N ILE A 524 -13.62 -9.24 -8.10
CA ILE A 524 -13.16 -8.00 -8.75
C ILE A 524 -14.30 -7.34 -9.53
N ASP A 525 -15.04 -8.12 -10.32
CA ASP A 525 -16.20 -7.63 -11.08
C ASP A 525 -17.31 -7.11 -10.16
N ASP A 526 -17.58 -7.79 -9.05
CA ASP A 526 -18.58 -7.34 -8.07
C ASP A 526 -18.10 -6.09 -7.31
N ALA A 527 -16.83 -6.01 -6.92
CA ALA A 527 -16.24 -4.79 -6.35
C ALA A 527 -16.36 -3.59 -7.32
N ALA A 528 -16.17 -3.80 -8.63
CA ALA A 528 -16.35 -2.78 -9.66
C ALA A 528 -17.83 -2.36 -9.83
N LYS A 529 -18.78 -3.31 -9.81
CA LYS A 529 -20.23 -3.02 -9.83
C LYS A 529 -20.64 -2.18 -8.63
N PHE A 530 -20.21 -2.55 -7.42
CA PHE A 530 -20.53 -1.79 -6.22
C PHE A 530 -19.93 -0.38 -6.26
N LYS A 531 -18.68 -0.21 -6.71
CA LYS A 531 -18.07 1.12 -6.90
C LYS A 531 -18.88 1.98 -7.88
N SER A 532 -19.36 1.41 -8.98
CA SER A 532 -20.23 2.11 -9.93
C SER A 532 -21.56 2.56 -9.29
N SER A 533 -22.14 1.72 -8.42
CA SER A 533 -23.34 2.07 -7.63
C SER A 533 -23.08 3.20 -6.64
N ASP A 534 -21.98 3.13 -5.87
CA ASP A 534 -21.58 4.15 -4.90
C ASP A 534 -21.28 5.49 -5.60
N GLU A 535 -20.66 5.47 -6.78
CA GLU A 535 -20.46 6.65 -7.62
C GLU A 535 -21.79 7.24 -8.15
N ALA A 536 -22.74 6.40 -8.56
CA ALA A 536 -24.05 6.84 -9.04
C ALA A 536 -24.86 7.50 -7.91
N PHE A 537 -24.84 6.90 -6.72
CA PHE A 537 -25.43 7.48 -5.51
C PHE A 537 -24.78 8.82 -5.15
N THR A 538 -23.45 8.90 -5.16
CA THR A 538 -22.70 10.14 -4.92
C THR A 538 -23.09 11.24 -5.91
N LYS A 539 -23.12 10.94 -7.22
CA LYS A 539 -23.52 11.89 -8.28
C LYS A 539 -24.97 12.39 -8.10
N LYS A 540 -25.87 11.53 -7.62
CA LYS A 540 -27.26 11.89 -7.28
C LYS A 540 -27.31 12.82 -6.07
N PHE A 541 -26.58 12.51 -5.00
CA PHE A 541 -26.50 13.33 -3.79
C PHE A 541 -25.87 14.70 -4.05
N GLU A 542 -24.75 14.77 -4.79
CA GLU A 542 -24.14 16.04 -5.20
C GLU A 542 -25.10 16.91 -6.02
N SER A 543 -25.82 16.30 -6.98
CA SER A 543 -26.80 17.01 -7.81
C SER A 543 -27.99 17.52 -6.98
N ARG A 544 -28.38 16.77 -5.92
CA ARG A 544 -29.39 17.18 -4.93
C ARG A 544 -28.91 18.40 -4.14
N GLN A 545 -27.73 18.34 -3.53
CA GLN A 545 -27.17 19.44 -2.74
C GLN A 545 -26.90 20.70 -3.57
N GLN A 546 -26.49 20.54 -4.84
CA GLN A 546 -26.35 21.66 -5.77
C GLN A 546 -27.70 22.34 -6.06
N LEU A 547 -28.75 21.55 -6.32
CA LEU A 547 -30.09 22.07 -6.54
C LEU A 547 -30.65 22.76 -5.29
N GLU A 548 -30.53 22.15 -4.10
CA GLU A 548 -30.96 22.71 -2.82
C GLU A 548 -30.24 24.05 -2.52
N SER A 549 -28.91 24.08 -2.62
CA SER A 549 -28.12 25.31 -2.46
C SER A 549 -28.46 26.39 -3.49
N TYR A 550 -28.93 26.01 -4.68
CA TYR A 550 -29.37 26.95 -5.70
C TYR A 550 -30.79 27.47 -5.45
N ILE A 551 -31.70 26.61 -4.96
CA ILE A 551 -33.05 26.98 -4.52
C ILE A 551 -32.97 28.05 -3.42
N SER A 552 -32.27 27.80 -2.31
CA SER A 552 -32.19 28.78 -1.20
C SER A 552 -31.63 30.13 -1.66
N ARG A 553 -30.62 30.13 -2.54
CA ARG A 553 -30.06 31.36 -3.14
C ARG A 553 -31.08 32.12 -3.98
N VAL A 554 -31.95 31.41 -4.68
CA VAL A 554 -33.00 32.00 -5.51
C VAL A 554 -34.17 32.48 -4.65
N GLU A 555 -34.50 31.79 -3.56
CA GLU A 555 -35.46 32.26 -2.56
C GLU A 555 -35.00 33.57 -1.90
N GLU A 556 -33.72 33.69 -1.49
CA GLU A 556 -33.15 34.96 -1.00
C GLU A 556 -33.34 36.10 -2.03
N ILE A 557 -33.05 35.84 -3.31
CA ILE A 557 -33.21 36.82 -4.39
C ILE A 557 -34.68 37.22 -4.63
N VAL A 558 -35.64 36.30 -4.47
CA VAL A 558 -37.07 36.53 -4.72
C VAL A 558 -37.78 37.13 -3.50
N SER A 559 -37.27 36.85 -2.30
CA SER A 559 -37.78 37.36 -1.02
C SER A 559 -37.20 38.72 -0.63
N ASP A 560 -35.97 39.07 -1.07
CA ASP A 560 -35.38 40.40 -0.86
C ASP A 560 -36.30 41.50 -1.42
N PRO A 561 -36.77 42.46 -0.60
CA PRO A 561 -37.71 43.49 -1.06
C PRO A 561 -37.16 44.38 -2.17
N GLY A 562 -35.85 44.67 -2.17
CA GLY A 562 -35.18 45.53 -3.15
C GLY A 562 -34.97 44.85 -4.51
N MET A 563 -34.88 43.53 -4.55
CA MET A 563 -34.80 42.71 -5.76
C MET A 563 -36.20 42.31 -6.26
N SER A 564 -37.10 41.90 -5.36
CA SER A 564 -38.48 41.57 -5.69
C SER A 564 -39.23 42.73 -6.36
N MET A 565 -38.98 43.99 -5.97
CA MET A 565 -39.58 45.16 -6.64
C MET A 565 -39.01 45.43 -8.05
N LYS A 566 -37.80 44.92 -8.37
CA LYS A 566 -37.15 45.11 -9.68
C LYS A 566 -37.60 44.07 -10.72
N LEU A 567 -38.03 42.89 -10.27
CA LEU A 567 -38.57 41.81 -11.09
C LEU A 567 -39.94 42.18 -11.67
N LYS A 568 -40.17 41.89 -12.96
CA LYS A 568 -41.51 42.00 -13.56
C LYS A 568 -42.43 40.92 -12.97
N ARG A 569 -43.69 41.26 -12.66
CA ARG A 569 -44.65 40.34 -12.00
C ARG A 569 -44.74 38.96 -12.69
N GLY A 570 -44.96 38.93 -14.01
CA GLY A 570 -45.00 37.69 -14.79
C GLY A 570 -43.66 36.97 -15.01
N ASN A 571 -42.54 37.51 -14.52
CA ASN A 571 -41.29 36.76 -14.34
C ASN A 571 -41.18 36.20 -12.91
N LYS A 572 -41.64 36.95 -11.88
CA LYS A 572 -41.68 36.48 -10.49
C LYS A 572 -42.56 35.23 -10.35
N GLU A 573 -43.79 35.28 -10.85
CA GLU A 573 -44.74 34.15 -10.87
C GLU A 573 -44.12 32.89 -11.52
N LYS A 574 -43.30 33.05 -12.57
CA LYS A 574 -42.62 31.94 -13.26
C LYS A 574 -41.41 31.39 -12.49
N ILE A 575 -40.73 32.23 -11.73
CA ILE A 575 -39.64 31.80 -10.85
C ILE A 575 -40.21 31.06 -9.64
N GLU A 576 -41.28 31.56 -9.03
CA GLU A 576 -41.98 30.90 -7.91
C GLU A 576 -42.55 29.54 -8.32
N SER A 577 -43.18 29.44 -9.50
CA SER A 577 -43.60 28.15 -10.05
C SER A 577 -42.41 27.21 -10.27
N ALA A 578 -41.30 27.69 -10.85
CA ALA A 578 -40.12 26.86 -11.08
C ALA A 578 -39.37 26.45 -9.80
N LEU A 579 -39.43 27.27 -8.75
CA LEU A 579 -38.96 26.95 -7.39
C LEU A 579 -39.78 25.80 -6.81
N SER A 580 -41.11 25.93 -6.82
CA SER A 580 -42.03 24.87 -6.34
C SER A 580 -41.81 23.56 -7.11
N ASP A 581 -41.65 23.64 -8.43
CA ASP A 581 -41.30 22.53 -9.32
C ASP A 581 -39.97 21.84 -8.99
N ALA A 582 -39.01 22.60 -8.46
CA ALA A 582 -37.67 22.12 -8.11
C ALA A 582 -37.64 21.54 -6.69
N MET A 583 -38.37 22.14 -5.74
CA MET A 583 -38.63 21.59 -4.41
C MET A 583 -39.39 20.27 -4.50
N ALA A 584 -40.46 20.20 -5.30
CA ALA A 584 -41.19 18.95 -5.53
C ALA A 584 -40.31 17.86 -6.16
N GLN A 585 -39.30 18.22 -6.97
CA GLN A 585 -38.33 17.26 -7.47
C GLN A 585 -37.36 16.77 -6.37
N LEU A 586 -37.00 17.62 -5.40
CA LEU A 586 -36.22 17.22 -4.22
C LEU A 586 -37.00 16.27 -3.30
N GLU A 587 -38.33 16.36 -3.22
CA GLU A 587 -39.13 15.41 -2.42
C GLU A 587 -39.23 14.01 -3.04
N ILE A 588 -38.90 13.85 -4.33
CA ILE A 588 -38.89 12.53 -5.00
C ILE A 588 -37.56 11.83 -4.72
N GLU A 589 -37.57 10.79 -3.87
CA GLU A 589 -36.37 10.00 -3.52
C GLU A 589 -35.67 9.42 -4.76
N ASP A 590 -36.41 8.99 -5.78
CA ASP A 590 -35.88 8.34 -6.99
C ASP A 590 -35.43 9.30 -8.12
N SER A 591 -35.39 10.62 -7.87
CA SER A 591 -34.92 11.59 -8.87
C SER A 591 -33.52 11.27 -9.39
N SER A 592 -33.36 11.22 -10.72
CA SER A 592 -32.06 11.03 -11.37
C SER A 592 -31.16 12.27 -11.21
N PRO A 593 -29.81 12.13 -11.25
CA PRO A 593 -28.90 13.26 -11.33
C PRO A 593 -29.24 14.21 -12.50
N GLU A 594 -29.70 13.65 -13.62
CA GLU A 594 -30.07 14.35 -14.84
C GLU A 594 -31.34 15.20 -14.64
N ASP A 595 -32.36 14.67 -13.96
CA ASP A 595 -33.60 15.40 -13.65
C ASP A 595 -33.36 16.55 -12.67
N LEU A 596 -32.54 16.32 -11.64
CA LEU A 596 -32.13 17.35 -10.68
C LEU A 596 -31.37 18.47 -11.40
N LYS A 597 -30.37 18.14 -12.24
CA LYS A 597 -29.64 19.11 -13.09
C LYS A 597 -30.54 19.82 -14.08
N LYS A 598 -31.55 19.14 -14.65
CA LYS A 598 -32.52 19.73 -15.58
C LYS A 598 -33.41 20.77 -14.90
N LYS A 599 -33.87 20.52 -13.67
CA LYS A 599 -34.59 21.49 -12.84
C LYS A 599 -33.68 22.66 -12.44
N GLU A 600 -32.44 22.39 -12.03
CA GLU A 600 -31.44 23.42 -11.71
C GLU A 600 -31.17 24.34 -12.92
N LEU A 601 -30.97 23.76 -14.11
CA LEU A 601 -30.79 24.49 -15.37
C LEU A 601 -32.02 25.30 -15.78
N ALA A 602 -33.23 24.80 -15.54
CA ALA A 602 -34.47 25.55 -15.77
C ALA A 602 -34.54 26.79 -14.86
N LEU A 603 -34.25 26.62 -13.56
CA LEU A 603 -34.21 27.70 -12.58
C LEU A 603 -33.13 28.73 -12.95
N LYS A 604 -31.91 28.28 -13.26
CA LYS A 604 -30.79 29.13 -13.74
C LYS A 604 -31.17 29.95 -14.96
N ARG A 605 -31.82 29.34 -15.96
CA ARG A 605 -32.27 30.04 -17.19
C ARG A 605 -33.31 31.13 -16.89
N LEU A 606 -34.29 30.85 -16.03
CA LEU A 606 -35.32 31.83 -15.65
C LEU A 606 -34.73 33.01 -14.88
N ILE A 607 -33.85 32.75 -13.92
CA ILE A 607 -33.16 33.78 -13.14
C ILE A 607 -32.25 34.63 -14.03
N THR A 608 -31.42 33.99 -14.86
CA THR A 608 -30.53 34.70 -15.78
C THR A 608 -31.32 35.58 -16.75
N LYS A 609 -32.42 35.08 -17.30
CA LYS A 609 -33.31 35.87 -18.16
C LYS A 609 -33.96 37.03 -17.42
N ALA A 610 -34.45 36.82 -16.20
CA ALA A 610 -35.07 37.86 -15.40
C ALA A 610 -34.09 38.99 -15.04
N MET A 611 -32.85 38.62 -14.67
CA MET A 611 -31.74 39.56 -14.42
C MET A 611 -31.29 40.30 -15.68
N ALA A 612 -31.24 39.63 -16.83
CA ALA A 612 -30.85 40.25 -18.11
C ALA A 612 -31.89 41.22 -18.70
N THR A 613 -33.16 41.13 -18.28
CA THR A 613 -34.26 41.94 -18.86
C THR A 613 -34.26 43.41 -18.38
N ARG A 614 -33.37 43.78 -17.45
CA ARG A 614 -33.02 45.18 -17.10
C ARG A 614 -31.52 45.24 -16.84
N GLY A 615 -30.83 46.23 -17.41
CA GLY A 615 -29.36 46.31 -17.35
C GLY A 615 -28.80 46.30 -15.93
N PHE A 616 -28.33 45.13 -15.48
CA PHE A 616 -27.65 44.94 -14.21
C PHE A 616 -26.15 45.21 -14.40
N THR A 617 -25.75 46.47 -14.27
CA THR A 617 -24.35 46.82 -13.97
C THR A 617 -24.06 46.44 -12.52
N SER A 618 -23.49 45.25 -12.31
CA SER A 618 -23.08 44.79 -10.98
C SER A 618 -21.92 45.62 -10.45
N SER A 619 -22.24 46.62 -9.62
CA SER A 619 -21.29 47.38 -8.81
C SER A 619 -21.68 47.25 -7.33
N HIS A 620 -21.00 46.32 -6.64
CA HIS A 620 -20.86 46.16 -5.17
C HIS A 620 -22.05 46.40 -4.22
N ILE A 621 -22.39 45.35 -3.46
CA ILE A 621 -22.80 45.23 -2.03
C ILE A 621 -23.25 43.75 -1.92
N LEU A 622 -22.70 42.82 -1.14
CA LEU A 622 -21.97 42.87 0.13
C LEU A 622 -20.65 42.06 0.13
N TYR A 623 -19.57 42.66 0.62
CA TYR A 623 -18.66 42.03 1.60
C TYR A 623 -17.83 43.13 2.29
N LYS A 624 -18.27 43.54 3.48
CA LYS A 624 -17.38 44.08 4.53
C LYS A 624 -16.56 42.88 5.05
N LYS A 625 -15.27 42.97 5.41
CA LYS A 625 -14.35 44.11 5.58
C LYS A 625 -12.92 43.56 5.78
N LYS A 626 -11.92 44.07 5.04
CA LYS A 626 -10.59 44.45 5.57
C LYS A 626 -9.71 45.16 4.52
N ASP A 627 -9.65 46.47 4.69
CA ASP A 627 -8.52 47.40 4.50
C ASP A 627 -7.70 47.41 3.19
N LYS A 628 -7.73 48.59 2.54
CA LYS A 628 -6.72 49.07 1.59
C LYS A 628 -6.13 50.39 2.09
N ALA A 629 -4.82 50.56 1.89
CA ALA A 629 -4.16 51.85 1.69
C ALA A 629 -3.17 51.64 0.52
N LYS A 630 -2.98 52.55 -0.46
CA LYS A 630 -3.49 53.92 -0.64
C LYS A 630 -3.49 54.28 -2.15
N LYS A 631 -4.36 55.23 -2.54
CA LYS A 631 -4.22 56.21 -3.65
C LYS A 631 -4.12 55.78 -5.13
N GLN A 632 -5.23 56.04 -5.83
CA GLN A 632 -5.36 56.72 -7.14
C GLN A 632 -5.09 58.26 -6.95
N PRO A 633 -5.31 59.21 -7.92
CA PRO A 633 -5.75 59.12 -9.33
C PRO A 633 -4.80 59.92 -10.28
N ASP A 634 -5.05 60.30 -11.55
CA ASP A 634 -6.10 60.05 -12.56
C ASP A 634 -5.53 60.28 -14.00
N ALA A 635 -6.38 60.16 -15.04
CA ALA A 635 -6.61 61.14 -16.14
C ALA A 635 -6.74 60.56 -17.58
N GLY A 636 -7.97 60.15 -17.92
CA GLY A 636 -8.64 60.61 -19.15
C GLY A 636 -8.46 59.83 -20.48
N PRO A 637 -9.45 59.86 -21.41
CA PRO A 637 -9.59 58.82 -22.44
C PRO A 637 -9.69 59.30 -23.91
N ALA A 638 -9.48 58.40 -24.89
CA ALA A 638 -10.30 58.29 -26.12
C ALA A 638 -9.94 57.11 -27.05
N SER A 639 -10.99 56.48 -27.62
CA SER A 639 -11.09 55.80 -28.93
C SER A 639 -10.08 54.71 -29.37
N SER A 640 -10.61 53.50 -29.60
CA SER A 640 -9.98 52.40 -30.35
C SER A 640 -9.95 52.65 -31.86
N PRO A 641 -8.99 52.04 -32.59
CA PRO A 641 -9.40 51.21 -33.74
C PRO A 641 -8.60 49.91 -33.95
N ASN A 642 -9.31 48.91 -34.48
CA ASN A 642 -8.89 47.66 -35.16
C ASN A 642 -8.05 46.57 -34.44
N PRO A 643 -8.36 45.27 -34.70
CA PRO A 643 -7.56 44.13 -34.27
C PRO A 643 -6.48 43.79 -35.32
N GLY A 644 -5.20 43.74 -34.93
CA GLY A 644 -4.15 43.39 -35.90
C GLY A 644 -2.70 43.69 -35.55
N ALA A 645 -2.26 43.46 -34.31
CA ALA A 645 -0.85 43.30 -33.97
C ALA A 645 -0.70 42.60 -32.62
N SER A 646 -0.02 41.45 -32.57
CA SER A 646 0.46 40.91 -31.29
C SER A 646 1.55 41.83 -30.76
N SER A 647 1.38 42.40 -29.58
CA SER A 647 2.48 43.03 -28.86
C SER A 647 3.50 41.95 -28.50
N GLU A 648 4.65 41.92 -29.20
CA GLU A 648 5.75 41.05 -28.79
C GLU A 648 6.29 41.53 -27.45
N ASP A 649 6.10 40.72 -26.40
CA ASP A 649 6.65 41.01 -25.08
C ASP A 649 8.17 40.80 -25.09
N PRO A 650 9.00 41.82 -24.79
CA PRO A 650 10.45 41.64 -24.68
C PRO A 650 10.87 40.69 -23.54
N TYR A 651 10.00 40.41 -22.57
CA TYR A 651 10.25 39.47 -21.48
C TYR A 651 9.78 38.02 -21.79
N ASP A 652 9.29 37.74 -23.01
CA ASP A 652 8.98 36.39 -23.47
C ASP A 652 10.27 35.57 -23.72
N LEU A 653 10.73 34.90 -22.65
CA LEU A 653 11.89 34.01 -22.64
C LEU A 653 11.54 32.54 -22.92
N SER A 654 10.27 32.21 -23.21
CA SER A 654 9.76 30.83 -23.32
C SER A 654 10.64 29.95 -24.22
N LYS A 655 10.84 30.36 -25.47
CA LYS A 655 11.66 29.64 -26.47
C LYS A 655 13.13 29.43 -26.06
N LEU A 656 13.68 30.30 -25.21
CA LEU A 656 15.02 30.11 -24.65
C LEU A 656 15.00 29.08 -23.52
N GLN A 657 13.99 29.11 -22.65
CA GLN A 657 13.78 28.12 -21.60
C GLN A 657 13.51 26.72 -22.18
N ASP A 658 12.73 26.62 -23.25
CA ASP A 658 12.46 25.37 -23.98
C ASP A 658 13.74 24.81 -24.62
N GLY A 659 14.53 25.68 -25.26
CA GLY A 659 15.82 25.30 -25.86
C GLY A 659 16.84 24.81 -24.83
N ILE A 660 16.95 25.51 -23.69
CA ILE A 660 17.77 25.10 -22.54
C ILE A 660 17.30 23.76 -21.98
N THR A 661 15.99 23.58 -21.78
CA THR A 661 15.41 22.35 -21.23
C THR A 661 15.66 21.16 -22.16
N THR A 662 15.50 21.36 -23.46
CA THR A 662 15.80 20.36 -24.50
C THR A 662 17.29 19.99 -24.49
N ALA A 663 18.19 20.98 -24.46
CA ALA A 663 19.64 20.75 -24.40
C ALA A 663 20.08 19.99 -23.15
N LEU A 664 19.49 20.32 -21.98
CA LEU A 664 19.76 19.63 -20.72
C LEU A 664 19.16 18.21 -20.69
N SER A 665 17.99 17.97 -21.31
CA SER A 665 17.42 16.63 -21.44
C SER A 665 18.29 15.75 -22.32
N GLN A 666 18.63 16.23 -23.52
CA GLN A 666 19.50 15.50 -24.45
C GLN A 666 20.87 15.20 -23.83
N LEU A 667 21.43 16.13 -23.05
CA LEU A 667 22.67 15.90 -22.31
C LEU A 667 22.50 14.79 -21.27
N LYS A 668 21.41 14.76 -20.50
CA LYS A 668 21.13 13.67 -19.55
C LYS A 668 21.00 12.33 -20.26
N ASP A 669 20.34 12.27 -21.40
CA ASP A 669 20.15 11.04 -22.18
C ASP A 669 21.48 10.55 -22.79
N ASP A 670 22.27 11.45 -23.36
CA ASP A 670 23.58 11.11 -23.94
C ASP A 670 24.60 10.75 -22.84
N LEU A 671 24.54 11.38 -21.66
CA LEU A 671 25.34 10.96 -20.49
C LEU A 671 24.83 9.65 -19.88
N ALA A 672 23.53 9.35 -19.92
CA ALA A 672 22.96 8.08 -19.45
C ALA A 672 23.42 6.90 -20.32
N LYS A 673 23.44 7.07 -21.66
CA LYS A 673 24.02 6.09 -22.60
C LYS A 673 25.51 5.86 -22.36
N ASN A 674 26.25 6.90 -22.02
CA ASN A 674 27.68 6.80 -21.68
C ASN A 674 27.92 6.25 -20.25
N ARG A 675 26.92 6.26 -19.36
CA ARG A 675 27.02 5.85 -17.95
C ARG A 675 27.20 4.34 -17.74
N VAL A 676 27.25 3.55 -18.83
CA VAL A 676 27.50 2.09 -18.85
C VAL A 676 28.98 1.76 -18.56
N GLY A 677 29.65 2.56 -17.72
CA GLY A 677 31.01 2.36 -17.24
C GLY A 677 31.11 1.26 -16.19
N GLY A 678 30.79 0.01 -16.55
CA GLY A 678 31.07 -1.17 -15.72
C GLY A 678 29.89 -2.10 -15.38
N ARG A 679 28.67 -1.82 -15.86
CA ARG A 679 27.59 -2.83 -15.91
C ARG A 679 27.42 -3.33 -17.34
N PHE A 680 27.61 -4.63 -17.53
CA PHE A 680 27.48 -5.30 -18.82
C PHE A 680 26.01 -5.33 -19.27
N ASN A 681 25.73 -5.02 -20.55
CA ASN A 681 24.37 -5.13 -21.10
C ASN A 681 24.09 -6.60 -21.52
N THR A 682 23.13 -7.26 -20.86
CA THR A 682 22.78 -8.66 -21.16
C THR A 682 22.21 -8.85 -22.57
N GLU A 683 21.58 -7.82 -23.13
CA GLU A 683 21.09 -7.77 -24.51
C GLU A 683 22.19 -8.08 -25.54
N SER A 684 23.45 -7.73 -25.25
CA SER A 684 24.60 -8.05 -26.11
C SER A 684 24.91 -9.55 -26.16
N ILE A 685 24.55 -10.34 -25.14
CA ILE A 685 24.61 -11.80 -25.16
C ILE A 685 23.32 -12.37 -25.78
N GLU A 686 22.15 -11.89 -25.36
CA GLU A 686 20.83 -12.36 -25.82
C GLU A 686 20.67 -12.28 -27.34
N THR A 687 21.28 -11.28 -27.99
CA THR A 687 21.23 -11.07 -29.44
C THR A 687 22.22 -11.90 -30.26
N LEU A 688 23.16 -12.64 -29.63
CA LEU A 688 24.09 -13.52 -30.34
C LEU A 688 23.34 -14.61 -31.11
N ARG A 689 23.83 -14.96 -32.30
CA ARG A 689 23.23 -16.00 -33.15
C ARG A 689 23.86 -17.37 -32.88
N VAL A 690 23.08 -18.27 -32.29
CA VAL A 690 23.50 -19.63 -31.91
C VAL A 690 22.94 -20.65 -32.90
N LYS A 691 23.71 -21.68 -33.21
CA LYS A 691 23.26 -22.86 -33.95
C LYS A 691 23.06 -24.02 -32.96
N PRO A 692 21.82 -24.40 -32.61
CA PRO A 692 21.56 -25.34 -31.51
C PRO A 692 22.13 -26.74 -31.75
N HIS A 693 22.20 -27.19 -33.01
CA HIS A 693 22.70 -28.51 -33.37
C HIS A 693 23.82 -28.47 -34.41
N LYS A 694 24.76 -29.42 -34.30
CA LYS A 694 25.95 -29.54 -35.15
C LYS A 694 25.56 -29.95 -36.58
N GLY A 695 25.42 -28.97 -37.46
CA GLY A 695 24.97 -29.15 -38.85
C GLY A 695 23.75 -28.32 -39.23
N SER A 696 23.10 -27.62 -38.28
CA SER A 696 21.97 -26.74 -38.59
C SER A 696 22.35 -25.63 -39.57
N LYS A 697 21.48 -25.39 -40.56
CA LYS A 697 21.59 -24.22 -41.44
C LYS A 697 21.14 -22.95 -40.70
N ASP A 698 20.09 -23.05 -39.91
CA ASP A 698 19.43 -21.93 -39.25
C ASP A 698 20.06 -21.59 -37.89
N SER A 699 20.09 -20.28 -37.58
CA SER A 699 20.62 -19.72 -36.35
C SER A 699 19.59 -18.84 -35.65
N VAL A 700 19.22 -19.21 -34.43
CA VAL A 700 18.29 -18.50 -33.56
C VAL A 700 19.03 -17.52 -32.64
N LYS A 701 18.32 -16.61 -31.98
CA LYS A 701 18.96 -15.75 -30.97
C LYS A 701 19.27 -16.56 -29.71
N LEU A 702 20.33 -16.22 -29.01
CA LEU A 702 20.71 -16.86 -27.75
C LEU A 702 19.60 -16.72 -26.70
N GLY A 703 18.95 -15.55 -26.63
CA GLY A 703 17.80 -15.30 -25.75
C GLY A 703 16.55 -16.14 -26.05
N GLU A 704 16.49 -16.81 -27.21
CA GLU A 704 15.41 -17.76 -27.56
C GLU A 704 15.76 -19.20 -27.09
N LEU A 705 17.03 -19.48 -26.79
CA LEU A 705 17.53 -20.79 -26.31
C LEU A 705 17.95 -20.80 -24.83
N ALA A 706 18.09 -19.63 -24.22
CA ALA A 706 18.58 -19.49 -22.85
C ALA A 706 18.18 -18.16 -22.21
N GLN A 707 17.89 -18.18 -20.91
CA GLN A 707 17.67 -16.97 -20.12
C GLN A 707 19.01 -16.38 -19.68
N VAL A 708 19.25 -15.10 -19.97
CA VAL A 708 20.44 -14.37 -19.52
C VAL A 708 20.08 -13.56 -18.27
N VAL A 709 20.73 -13.88 -17.15
CA VAL A 709 20.42 -13.34 -15.83
C VAL A 709 21.63 -12.59 -15.27
N PRO A 710 21.56 -11.27 -15.06
CA PRO A 710 22.63 -10.53 -14.39
C PRO A 710 22.63 -10.90 -12.89
N LYS A 711 23.76 -11.38 -12.38
CA LYS A 711 23.98 -11.64 -10.95
C LYS A 711 24.83 -10.50 -10.42
N GLY A 712 24.27 -9.69 -9.50
CA GLY A 712 24.87 -8.43 -9.04
C GLY A 712 26.36 -8.52 -8.76
N GLY A 713 27.15 -7.64 -9.41
CA GLY A 713 28.61 -7.75 -9.49
C GLY A 713 29.06 -7.82 -10.95
N ARG A 714 30.28 -8.34 -11.18
CA ARG A 714 30.84 -8.57 -12.53
C ARG A 714 30.57 -10.00 -13.02
N MET A 715 29.34 -10.49 -12.87
CA MET A 715 28.92 -11.82 -13.30
C MET A 715 27.59 -11.80 -14.05
N VAL A 716 27.49 -12.58 -15.12
CA VAL A 716 26.22 -12.90 -15.80
C VAL A 716 26.08 -14.42 -15.83
N THR A 717 24.88 -14.92 -15.56
CA THR A 717 24.54 -16.34 -15.68
C THR A 717 23.67 -16.55 -16.91
N VAL A 718 23.98 -17.54 -17.73
CA VAL A 718 23.14 -17.98 -18.85
C VAL A 718 22.58 -19.36 -18.51
N LEU A 719 21.25 -19.49 -18.47
CA LEU A 719 20.53 -20.72 -18.18
C LEU A 719 19.92 -21.25 -19.48
N ALA A 720 20.51 -22.30 -20.05
CA ALA A 720 20.01 -22.92 -21.26
C ALA A 720 18.69 -23.67 -21.01
N SER A 721 17.77 -23.63 -21.97
CA SER A 721 16.50 -24.35 -21.89
C SER A 721 16.67 -25.88 -21.97
N GLU A 722 17.77 -26.35 -22.58
CA GLU A 722 18.10 -27.77 -22.76
C GLU A 722 19.62 -27.99 -22.65
N GLU A 723 20.05 -29.17 -22.19
CA GLU A 723 21.46 -29.47 -21.90
C GLU A 723 22.34 -29.49 -23.18
N ASP A 724 21.79 -29.96 -24.30
CA ASP A 724 22.49 -29.98 -25.59
C ASP A 724 22.79 -28.58 -26.15
N HIS A 725 22.02 -27.55 -25.75
CA HIS A 725 22.26 -26.17 -26.16
C HIS A 725 23.48 -25.54 -25.46
N VAL A 726 23.86 -26.02 -24.27
CA VAL A 726 24.90 -25.42 -23.41
C VAL A 726 26.25 -25.32 -24.14
N LYS A 727 26.66 -26.38 -24.85
CA LYS A 727 27.92 -26.41 -25.62
C LYS A 727 27.90 -25.46 -26.82
N ALA A 728 26.76 -25.34 -27.50
CA ALA A 728 26.61 -24.44 -28.63
C ALA A 728 26.66 -22.97 -28.17
N ILE A 729 25.92 -22.65 -27.11
CA ILE A 729 25.88 -21.32 -26.48
C ILE A 729 27.27 -20.90 -26.00
N ALA A 730 27.96 -21.77 -25.24
CA ALA A 730 29.31 -21.48 -24.75
C ALA A 730 30.29 -21.18 -25.90
N SER A 731 30.27 -21.99 -26.97
CA SER A 731 31.11 -21.78 -28.16
C SER A 731 30.81 -20.46 -28.86
N THR A 732 29.53 -20.12 -29.06
CA THR A 732 29.13 -18.84 -29.68
C THR A 732 29.62 -17.64 -28.85
N ILE A 733 29.49 -17.67 -27.52
CA ILE A 733 29.95 -16.58 -26.64
C ILE A 733 31.48 -16.42 -26.74
N VAL A 734 32.25 -17.50 -26.69
CA VAL A 734 33.73 -17.46 -26.83
C VAL A 734 34.15 -16.89 -28.20
N SER A 735 33.42 -17.23 -29.27
CA SER A 735 33.70 -16.73 -30.63
C SER A 735 33.23 -15.29 -30.90
N SER A 736 32.53 -14.67 -29.94
CA SER A 736 31.98 -13.32 -30.10
C SER A 736 33.04 -12.23 -29.91
N ASN A 737 32.73 -11.03 -30.40
CA ASN A 737 33.55 -9.83 -30.17
C ASN A 737 33.43 -9.25 -28.73
N LEU A 738 32.77 -9.96 -27.80
CA LEU A 738 32.54 -9.50 -26.43
C LEU A 738 33.69 -9.84 -25.46
N SER A 739 34.66 -10.66 -25.90
CA SER A 739 35.82 -11.09 -25.08
C SER A 739 35.43 -11.71 -23.74
N LEU A 740 34.38 -12.54 -23.73
CA LEU A 740 33.85 -13.23 -22.55
C LEU A 740 34.29 -14.70 -22.51
N THR A 741 34.42 -15.25 -21.30
CA THR A 741 34.80 -16.65 -21.08
C THR A 741 33.75 -17.37 -20.22
N PRO A 742 32.73 -18.02 -20.82
CA PRO A 742 31.71 -18.76 -20.08
C PRO A 742 32.31 -20.00 -19.40
N GLN A 743 31.90 -20.25 -18.16
CA GLN A 743 32.31 -21.37 -17.33
C GLN A 743 31.07 -22.22 -16.96
N PRO A 744 31.03 -23.52 -17.28
CA PRO A 744 29.93 -24.40 -16.82
C PRO A 744 29.84 -24.43 -15.29
N ASP A 745 28.61 -24.44 -14.78
CA ASP A 745 28.38 -24.61 -13.34
C ASP A 745 28.56 -26.08 -12.92
N ALA A 746 29.30 -26.32 -11.83
CA ALA A 746 29.61 -27.67 -11.36
C ALA A 746 28.40 -28.39 -10.74
N HIS A 747 27.32 -27.67 -10.43
CA HIS A 747 26.11 -28.21 -9.80
C HIS A 747 24.84 -28.06 -10.66
N ASN A 748 24.93 -27.38 -11.81
CA ASN A 748 23.83 -27.21 -12.74
C ASN A 748 24.31 -27.31 -14.20
N ALA A 749 24.06 -28.47 -14.84
CA ALA A 749 24.50 -28.75 -16.20
C ALA A 749 23.94 -27.77 -17.26
N LEU A 750 22.80 -27.11 -16.98
CA LEU A 750 22.17 -26.13 -17.86
C LEU A 750 22.79 -24.71 -17.77
N GLN A 751 23.74 -24.49 -16.86
CA GLN A 751 24.17 -23.16 -16.47
C GLN A 751 25.60 -22.82 -16.89
N LEU A 752 25.77 -21.64 -17.48
CA LEU A 752 27.05 -21.01 -17.77
C LEU A 752 27.20 -19.73 -16.93
N ASN A 753 28.25 -19.65 -16.13
CA ASN A 753 28.63 -18.46 -15.38
C ASN A 753 29.69 -17.67 -16.17
N ILE A 754 29.47 -16.37 -16.38
CA ILE A 754 30.28 -15.52 -17.24
C ILE A 754 30.85 -14.36 -16.41
N PRO A 755 32.15 -14.39 -16.06
CA PRO A 755 32.83 -13.25 -15.46
C PRO A 755 33.03 -12.13 -16.50
N ILE A 756 32.72 -10.91 -16.08
CA ILE A 756 32.90 -9.69 -16.88
C ILE A 756 34.25 -9.05 -16.50
N PRO A 757 35.17 -8.83 -17.45
CA PRO A 757 36.45 -8.18 -17.14
C PRO A 757 36.27 -6.69 -16.75
N PRO A 758 37.18 -6.12 -15.95
CA PRO A 758 37.22 -4.67 -15.71
C PRO A 758 37.38 -3.87 -17.03
N PRO A 759 36.78 -2.67 -17.15
CA PRO A 759 37.02 -1.80 -18.29
C PRO A 759 38.49 -1.36 -18.34
N THR A 760 39.11 -1.43 -19.53
CA THR A 760 40.50 -0.98 -19.74
C THR A 760 40.63 0.53 -19.59
N LYS A 761 41.85 1.02 -19.42
CA LYS A 761 42.11 2.48 -19.39
C LYS A 761 41.64 3.14 -20.69
N GLU A 762 41.91 2.57 -21.87
CA GLU A 762 41.46 3.16 -23.14
C GLU A 762 39.93 3.26 -23.23
N SER A 763 39.20 2.24 -22.73
CA SER A 763 37.74 2.27 -22.74
C SER A 763 37.15 3.38 -21.86
N ARG A 764 37.81 3.69 -20.73
CA ARG A 764 37.42 4.81 -19.85
C ARG A 764 37.76 6.17 -20.47
N ASP A 765 38.96 6.32 -21.02
CA ASP A 765 39.39 7.55 -21.69
C ASP A 765 38.46 7.87 -22.89
N HIS A 766 38.03 6.84 -23.63
CA HIS A 766 37.03 6.96 -24.70
C HIS A 766 35.64 7.39 -24.17
N ALA A 767 35.13 6.78 -23.09
CA ALA A 767 33.84 7.14 -22.50
C ALA A 767 33.81 8.58 -21.96
N VAL A 768 34.90 9.04 -21.34
CA VAL A 768 35.07 10.44 -20.90
C VAL A 768 35.12 11.38 -22.12
N GLY A 769 35.76 10.97 -23.22
CA GLY A 769 35.73 11.68 -24.50
C GLY A 769 34.32 11.87 -25.06
N LEU A 770 33.50 10.82 -25.07
CA LEU A 770 32.09 10.89 -25.50
C LEU A 770 31.24 11.79 -24.60
N ALA A 771 31.42 11.69 -23.27
CA ALA A 771 30.74 12.56 -22.31
C ALA A 771 31.09 14.05 -22.52
N LYS A 772 32.35 14.34 -22.87
CA LYS A 772 32.80 15.70 -23.19
C LYS A 772 32.18 16.22 -24.49
N ALA A 773 32.14 15.39 -25.54
CA ALA A 773 31.47 15.75 -26.79
C ALA A 773 29.97 16.05 -26.61
N ALA A 774 29.27 15.30 -25.75
CA ALA A 774 27.88 15.57 -25.40
C ALA A 774 27.71 16.92 -24.65
N MET A 775 28.61 17.23 -23.71
CA MET A 775 28.64 18.52 -23.01
C MET A 775 28.86 19.69 -23.98
N ASP A 776 29.80 19.57 -24.92
CA ASP A 776 30.09 20.61 -25.92
C ASP A 776 28.92 20.84 -26.88
N LYS A 777 28.21 19.77 -27.27
CA LYS A 777 26.97 19.83 -28.06
C LYS A 777 25.85 20.58 -27.34
N ALA A 778 25.61 20.27 -26.05
CA ALA A 778 24.63 20.98 -25.23
C ALA A 778 24.98 22.48 -25.06
N ASN A 779 26.25 22.79 -24.82
CA ASN A 779 26.76 24.16 -24.77
C ASN A 779 26.65 24.89 -26.12
N SER A 780 26.68 24.20 -27.26
CA SER A 780 26.36 24.82 -28.57
C SER A 780 24.87 25.16 -28.67
N SER A 781 23.98 24.20 -28.38
CA SER A 781 22.54 24.40 -28.48
C SER A 781 22.03 25.57 -27.62
N ILE A 782 22.55 25.73 -26.40
CA ILE A 782 22.23 26.88 -25.53
C ILE A 782 22.70 28.22 -26.15
N ARG A 783 23.88 28.24 -26.80
CA ARG A 783 24.37 29.44 -27.51
C ARG A 783 23.50 29.77 -28.73
N ASP A 784 23.02 28.76 -29.45
CA ASP A 784 22.13 28.94 -30.61
C ASP A 784 20.76 29.51 -30.17
N SER A 785 20.17 28.97 -29.09
CA SER A 785 18.94 29.51 -28.48
C SER A 785 19.12 30.95 -27.98
N ARG A 786 20.27 31.27 -27.35
CA ARG A 786 20.61 32.66 -26.97
C ARG A 786 20.71 33.57 -28.20
N GLY A 787 21.37 33.11 -29.25
CA GLY A 787 21.52 33.86 -30.51
C GLY A 787 20.17 34.20 -31.16
N ALA A 788 19.24 33.24 -31.17
CA ALA A 788 17.88 33.45 -31.67
C ALA A 788 17.12 34.52 -30.88
N LEU A 789 17.14 34.47 -29.54
CA LEU A 789 16.49 35.48 -28.70
C LEU A 789 17.17 36.85 -28.83
N HIS A 790 18.50 36.90 -28.84
CA HIS A 790 19.26 38.14 -29.01
C HIS A 790 18.93 38.83 -30.35
N LYS A 791 18.75 38.05 -31.43
CA LYS A 791 18.33 38.59 -32.72
C LYS A 791 16.91 39.16 -32.67
N ARG A 792 15.96 38.46 -32.02
CA ARG A 792 14.59 38.97 -31.79
C ARG A 792 14.59 40.28 -31.00
N LEU A 793 15.37 40.37 -29.91
CA LEU A 793 15.51 41.58 -29.10
C LEU A 793 16.08 42.76 -29.91
N GLN A 794 17.11 42.54 -30.73
CA GLN A 794 17.64 43.56 -31.63
C GLN A 794 16.63 44.01 -32.70
N ASP A 795 15.86 43.08 -33.27
CA ASP A 795 14.88 43.41 -34.31
C ASP A 795 13.67 44.17 -33.71
N MET A 796 13.24 43.86 -32.48
CA MET A 796 12.26 44.66 -31.74
C MET A 796 12.77 46.07 -31.44
N GLN A 797 14.05 46.22 -31.06
CA GLN A 797 14.67 47.52 -30.83
C GLN A 797 14.75 48.36 -32.13
N LYS A 798 15.20 47.76 -33.25
CA LYS A 798 15.26 48.43 -34.57
C LYS A 798 13.89 48.88 -35.07
N LYS A 799 12.86 48.05 -34.86
CA LYS A 799 11.47 48.35 -35.26
C LYS A 799 10.71 49.24 -34.26
N LYS A 800 11.35 49.68 -33.17
CA LYS A 800 10.75 50.46 -32.07
C LYS A 800 9.53 49.78 -31.42
N LEU A 801 9.50 48.44 -31.41
CA LEU A 801 8.40 47.65 -30.84
C LEU A 801 8.47 47.52 -29.31
N ALA A 802 9.63 47.76 -28.72
CA ALA A 802 9.85 47.77 -27.27
C ALA A 802 10.71 48.98 -26.86
N ARG A 803 10.56 49.43 -25.60
CA ARG A 803 11.39 50.54 -25.07
C ARG A 803 12.84 50.06 -24.89
N PRO A 804 13.85 50.92 -25.13
CA PRO A 804 15.27 50.54 -24.97
C PRO A 804 15.61 49.97 -23.59
N ASP A 805 14.99 50.48 -22.52
CA ASP A 805 15.18 49.96 -21.15
C ASP A 805 14.61 48.56 -20.92
N ASP A 806 13.49 48.21 -21.58
CA ASP A 806 12.92 46.86 -21.46
C ASP A 806 13.74 45.85 -22.24
N VAL A 807 14.23 46.23 -23.43
CA VAL A 807 15.18 45.41 -24.21
C VAL A 807 16.48 45.19 -23.42
N ARG A 808 17.00 46.21 -22.73
CA ARG A 808 18.18 46.08 -21.84
C ARG A 808 17.94 45.10 -20.70
N LYS A 809 16.82 45.21 -19.98
CA LYS A 809 16.46 44.28 -18.89
C LYS A 809 16.23 42.85 -19.38
N ALA A 810 15.64 42.69 -20.56
CA ALA A 810 15.47 41.39 -21.19
C ALA A 810 16.83 40.74 -21.54
N HIS A 811 17.80 41.51 -22.02
CA HIS A 811 19.19 41.04 -22.18
C HIS A 811 19.82 40.61 -20.84
N GLU A 812 19.68 41.41 -19.78
CA GLU A 812 20.19 41.05 -18.44
C GLU A 812 19.54 39.77 -17.89
N HIS A 813 18.26 39.51 -18.17
CA HIS A 813 17.57 38.28 -17.79
C HIS A 813 18.00 37.08 -18.64
N MET A 814 18.16 37.27 -19.96
CA MET A 814 18.67 36.26 -20.88
C MET A 814 20.08 35.79 -20.46
N ASP A 815 20.99 36.71 -20.16
CA ASP A 815 22.38 36.38 -19.83
C ASP A 815 22.47 35.62 -18.50
N LYS A 816 21.73 36.03 -17.46
CA LYS A 816 21.63 35.29 -16.18
C LYS A 816 21.10 33.88 -16.36
N LEU A 817 20.10 33.69 -17.23
CA LEU A 817 19.53 32.37 -17.49
C LEU A 817 20.55 31.46 -18.20
N VAL A 818 21.26 31.99 -19.21
CA VAL A 818 22.30 31.26 -19.95
C VAL A 818 23.52 30.94 -19.08
N GLU A 819 23.95 31.86 -18.21
CA GLU A 819 25.03 31.62 -17.24
C GLU A 819 24.69 30.46 -16.30
N LYS A 820 23.47 30.46 -15.74
CA LYS A 820 22.99 29.35 -14.92
C LYS A 820 22.99 28.03 -15.71
N SER A 821 22.50 28.02 -16.95
CA SER A 821 22.43 26.81 -17.77
C SER A 821 23.80 26.24 -18.13
N HIS A 822 24.80 27.08 -18.41
CA HIS A 822 26.16 26.61 -18.62
C HIS A 822 26.78 26.00 -17.36
N LYS A 823 26.43 26.51 -16.16
CA LYS A 823 26.80 25.88 -14.89
C LYS A 823 26.13 24.51 -14.73
N ASP A 824 24.82 24.42 -14.96
CA ASP A 824 24.05 23.17 -14.84
C ASP A 824 24.60 22.09 -15.81
N VAL A 825 24.97 22.45 -17.05
CA VAL A 825 25.66 21.56 -18.01
C VAL A 825 27.00 21.06 -17.47
N LYS A 826 27.81 21.94 -16.88
CA LYS A 826 29.13 21.60 -16.33
C LYS A 826 29.03 20.68 -15.11
N ASP A 827 28.08 20.94 -14.21
CA ASP A 827 27.88 20.16 -13.00
C ASP A 827 27.34 18.74 -13.33
N LEU A 828 26.49 18.61 -14.36
CA LEU A 828 26.08 17.31 -14.93
C LEU A 828 27.27 16.54 -15.52
N PHE A 829 28.11 17.20 -16.33
CA PHE A 829 29.31 16.59 -16.91
C PHE A 829 30.31 16.13 -15.84
N GLU A 830 30.63 16.97 -14.85
CA GLU A 830 31.57 16.61 -13.78
C GLU A 830 31.05 15.46 -12.90
N THR A 831 29.72 15.39 -12.69
CA THR A 831 29.09 14.27 -12.00
C THR A 831 29.22 12.97 -12.80
N ALA A 832 29.00 13.01 -14.12
CA ALA A 832 29.19 11.86 -14.99
C ALA A 832 30.68 11.46 -15.10
N ARG A 833 31.59 12.42 -15.29
CA ARG A 833 33.04 12.19 -15.37
C ARG A 833 33.57 11.50 -14.12
N LYS A 834 33.21 11.97 -12.93
CA LYS A 834 33.58 11.32 -11.66
C LYS A 834 33.02 9.90 -11.52
N ALA A 835 31.86 9.61 -12.10
CA ALA A 835 31.31 8.25 -12.13
C ALA A 835 32.05 7.33 -13.12
N LEU A 836 32.53 7.87 -14.25
CA LEU A 836 33.32 7.14 -15.26
C LEU A 836 34.78 6.91 -14.83
N GLU A 837 35.34 7.84 -14.06
CA GLU A 837 36.70 7.75 -13.52
C GLU A 837 36.80 6.82 -12.28
N ARG A 838 35.71 6.63 -11.51
CA ARG A 838 35.66 5.77 -10.31
C ARG A 838 35.50 4.27 -10.63
N VAL A 839 36.60 3.61 -11.01
CA VAL A 839 37.01 2.27 -10.52
C VAL A 839 38.53 2.15 -10.54
#